data_AF-A2F0V7-F1
#
_entry.id   AF-A2F0V7-F1
#
_cell.length_a   1.000
_cell.length_b   1.000
_cell.length_c   1.000
_cell.angle_alpha   90.00
_cell.angle_beta   90.00
_cell.angle_gamma   90.00
#
_symmetry.space_group_name_H-M   'P 1'
#
loop_
_entity.id
_entity.type
_entity.pdbx_description
1 polymer ?
#
loop_
_entity_poly.entity_id
_entity_poly.type
_entity_poly.pdbx_seq_one_letter_code
_entity_poly.pdbx_strand_id
1 'polypeptide(L)'
;MFESSDCEHNATQESITNDSEDCSHSNLDCDQLLEKNTALFKENSILKSQFEQAIQTANQLQDVNLKNVELTSQIRELKNKNEDLLKRISLSAKTNNDLTNKLEKEKQAKNQLKQEYDTLIQNEVRKTKNIYKTQYDALLDQVKAIQEARENDAISQKVHAAKIGKVLDAAKHYFQTDVADLDSLITLFDNSSLNQPAIHQAENQKAPKLDKLADQYETDESISKERIKKYKSQLKSAMATIDELGSQIQSYKRSLVESEQKLNKAASESKDKLTKLQEEKENIQRENQRTVNSLQSKIQFLTEKVDRLSVKKEDSYRAPKAINQQPSYIAPQQPSMAQPSPIYSPAPINQNAVDDVPQTNNVQVMQQLNDQITTLTNQIKQESKKNDRLVKENQDLTNDRAHLATSLSQKDSELMALQAVHSESLKEIETLRAALKNLSTDRQKQLDLSLKKELKKQRSALVQLESSLDQTTKQLKDVEFERDNLSVNMKSLNTKIQTLENEILQLKDENNALQNELADEKEKLSRKKNVTEEDVMPISAWSCAEFSSTLASDVSKIARNNSLKPPSKLAAIYKIIIQYFEKQMEHRDNAIKEISDALDKVKDMASSMIVAASLAFTGEAPQSNSILCETTVAKLVQILNDYPRERSDIQRELQLLHSYVDMFNSTFGIEDTRDLTTMTENVKKVHEAINAKLKLGEKRLKKLRALEDKLETYEDDTKRERKQLEAEIQTNNDKIQDLELNLQKANDDIRRLTTEKQNLAKEKARANDEVANLQSELEKANETAKEVENNHNQQIKQIQQDVLNNSGGIIKQKDARIQDLETQLVQATKALSTQKSTLEEKLAEVDELKEELEKTKKDSVATIQLEKAALIDSYEKALRALKEQCDLHRKDVESLSERLSQAQETIKKSQISILQLKKENKQLSRDNTNIRDECDREKRLSDTVCQQKIASAESDLTKKFTEKLTIAEKERKRLITYILTELRPFSDCPSTIDEKTARATIMQSKDLLSKLVKSDSSIRRIVFASDSQTTEEAVAQAVLNSQ
;
A
#
# COMPACT_ATOMS: atom_id res chain seq x y z
N MET A 1 25.65 54.53 -40.81
CA MET A 1 26.79 55.43 -40.57
C MET A 1 27.95 54.97 -41.43
N PHE A 2 28.11 55.57 -42.61
CA PHE A 2 29.38 56.03 -43.18
C PHE A 2 29.02 56.77 -44.47
N GLU A 3 29.40 58.03 -44.55
CA GLU A 3 29.17 58.93 -45.70
C GLU A 3 30.47 59.03 -46.52
N SER A 4 30.34 59.06 -47.85
CA SER A 4 31.31 59.56 -48.85
C SER A 4 30.81 59.12 -50.23
N SER A 5 31.02 59.86 -51.32
CA SER A 5 31.42 61.28 -51.48
C SER A 5 31.05 61.66 -52.91
N ASP A 6 30.67 62.92 -53.15
CA ASP A 6 30.47 63.44 -54.51
C ASP A 6 31.78 63.45 -55.29
N CYS A 7 31.68 63.37 -56.63
CA CYS A 7 32.52 64.18 -57.52
C CYS A 7 31.95 64.21 -58.95
N GLU A 8 31.35 65.35 -59.32
CA GLU A 8 31.16 65.71 -60.72
C GLU A 8 32.53 65.99 -61.38
N HIS A 9 32.67 65.75 -62.68
CA HIS A 9 33.65 66.47 -63.49
C HIS A 9 33.05 66.90 -64.83
N ASN A 10 33.42 68.12 -65.22
CA ASN A 10 32.71 68.96 -66.16
C ASN A 10 33.62 69.29 -67.36
N ALA A 11 32.99 69.55 -68.50
CA ALA A 11 33.48 70.31 -69.66
C ALA A 11 34.93 70.09 -70.19
N THR A 12 35.03 69.84 -71.50
CA THR A 12 35.72 70.81 -72.37
C THR A 12 35.14 70.79 -73.79
N GLN A 13 34.79 71.95 -74.31
CA GLN A 13 34.62 72.17 -75.76
C GLN A 13 36.01 72.33 -76.37
N GLU A 14 36.19 71.90 -77.63
CA GLU A 14 37.00 72.71 -78.55
C GLU A 14 36.54 72.51 -79.99
N SER A 15 36.29 73.63 -80.65
CA SER A 15 35.89 73.73 -82.05
C SER A 15 37.01 74.40 -82.83
N ILE A 16 37.60 73.73 -83.81
CA ILE A 16 38.53 74.33 -84.76
C ILE A 16 38.07 74.00 -86.18
N THR A 17 37.91 75.03 -86.99
CA THR A 17 37.51 74.96 -88.39
C THR A 17 38.70 75.28 -89.31
N ASN A 18 38.71 74.57 -90.44
CA ASN A 18 39.25 74.95 -91.76
C ASN A 18 40.73 74.69 -92.12
N ASP A 19 40.85 74.39 -93.42
CA ASP A 19 41.99 74.38 -94.33
C ASP A 19 43.12 73.36 -94.06
N SER A 20 43.77 72.75 -95.06
CA SER A 20 43.41 72.43 -96.47
C SER A 20 44.42 71.37 -96.96
N GLU A 21 44.10 70.61 -98.02
CA GLU A 21 45.07 69.85 -98.83
C GLU A 21 45.94 68.75 -98.15
N ASP A 22 45.34 67.61 -97.74
CA ASP A 22 45.88 66.26 -98.07
C ASP A 22 44.85 65.12 -97.81
N CYS A 23 43.95 64.86 -98.77
CA CYS A 23 42.68 64.17 -98.51
C CYS A 23 42.59 62.70 -99.01
N SER A 24 43.74 62.03 -99.27
CA SER A 24 43.76 60.67 -99.82
C SER A 24 44.34 59.60 -98.88
N HIS A 25 45.28 59.96 -98.00
CA HIS A 25 45.86 59.03 -97.03
C HIS A 25 45.23 59.13 -95.62
N SER A 26 44.75 60.31 -95.23
CA SER A 26 44.11 60.56 -93.92
C SER A 26 42.77 59.85 -93.74
N ASN A 27 41.93 59.77 -94.77
CA ASN A 27 40.65 59.08 -94.72
C ASN A 27 40.80 57.56 -94.50
N LEU A 28 41.83 56.95 -95.11
CA LEU A 28 42.05 55.51 -95.02
C LEU A 28 42.56 55.09 -93.63
N ASP A 29 43.38 55.93 -92.98
CA ASP A 29 43.72 55.78 -91.56
C ASP A 29 42.51 56.06 -90.64
N CYS A 30 41.65 57.03 -90.98
CA CYS A 30 40.44 57.33 -90.22
C CYS A 30 39.47 56.14 -90.23
N ASP A 31 39.21 55.53 -91.39
CA ASP A 31 38.36 54.34 -91.51
C ASP A 31 38.97 53.13 -90.78
N GLN A 32 40.28 52.90 -90.87
CA GLN A 32 40.96 51.86 -90.09
C GLN A 32 40.91 52.11 -88.58
N LEU A 33 40.98 53.36 -88.13
CA LEU A 33 40.82 53.73 -86.73
C LEU A 33 39.36 53.49 -86.28
N LEU A 34 38.37 53.78 -87.12
CA LEU A 34 36.95 53.57 -86.84
C LEU A 34 36.62 52.06 -86.78
N GLU A 35 37.17 51.26 -87.69
CA GLU A 35 37.06 49.80 -87.65
C GLU A 35 37.72 49.21 -86.38
N LYS A 36 38.95 49.65 -86.04
CA LYS A 36 39.61 49.26 -84.77
C LYS A 36 38.80 49.67 -83.55
N ASN A 37 38.22 50.88 -83.54
CA ASN A 37 37.42 51.36 -82.42
C ASN A 37 36.13 50.53 -82.26
N THR A 38 35.44 50.20 -83.37
CA THR A 38 34.25 49.32 -83.32
C THR A 38 34.59 47.87 -82.95
N ALA A 39 35.75 47.36 -83.34
CA ALA A 39 36.26 46.06 -82.88
C ALA A 39 36.53 46.08 -81.36
N LEU A 40 37.23 47.11 -80.86
CA LEU A 40 37.48 47.31 -79.43
C LEU A 40 36.17 47.49 -78.63
N PHE A 41 35.16 48.18 -79.17
CA PHE A 41 33.83 48.26 -78.53
C PHE A 41 33.14 46.90 -78.41
N LYS A 42 33.24 46.05 -79.45
CA LYS A 42 32.70 44.67 -79.40
C LYS A 42 33.45 43.81 -78.38
N GLU A 43 34.78 43.89 -78.36
CA GLU A 43 35.62 43.19 -77.39
C GLU A 43 35.31 43.64 -75.95
N ASN A 44 35.22 44.95 -75.71
CA ASN A 44 34.86 45.52 -74.41
C ASN A 44 33.45 45.09 -73.95
N SER A 45 32.50 44.98 -74.88
CA SER A 45 31.16 44.46 -74.62
C SER A 45 31.15 42.98 -74.24
N ILE A 46 31.94 42.15 -74.95
CA ILE A 46 32.13 40.73 -74.63
C ILE A 46 32.80 40.56 -73.27
N LEU A 47 33.87 41.32 -72.99
CA LEU A 47 34.57 41.30 -71.70
C LEU A 47 33.66 41.72 -70.54
N LYS A 48 32.81 42.74 -70.73
CA LYS A 48 31.77 43.10 -69.75
C LYS A 48 30.78 41.97 -69.52
N SER A 49 30.27 41.34 -70.58
CA SER A 49 29.35 40.20 -70.44
C SER A 49 29.99 39.00 -69.74
N GLN A 50 31.25 38.69 -70.03
CA GLN A 50 32.03 37.65 -69.35
C GLN A 50 32.28 38.00 -67.87
N PHE A 51 32.56 39.26 -67.56
CA PHE A 51 32.73 39.74 -66.18
C PHE A 51 31.41 39.66 -65.38
N GLU A 52 30.29 40.05 -65.97
CA GLU A 52 28.95 39.93 -65.39
C GLU A 52 28.59 38.46 -65.11
N GLN A 53 28.88 37.55 -66.05
CA GLN A 53 28.74 36.10 -65.86
C GLN A 53 29.65 35.58 -64.74
N ALA A 54 30.91 36.01 -64.68
CA ALA A 54 31.84 35.62 -63.62
C ALA A 54 31.36 36.07 -62.23
N ILE A 55 30.81 37.29 -62.11
CA ILE A 55 30.15 37.77 -60.88
C ILE A 55 28.95 36.88 -60.54
N GLN A 56 28.11 36.54 -61.51
CA GLN A 56 26.94 35.68 -61.28
C GLN A 56 27.35 34.28 -60.78
N THR A 57 28.39 33.67 -61.38
CA THR A 57 28.95 32.39 -60.92
C THR A 57 29.58 32.51 -59.53
N ALA A 58 30.29 33.61 -59.22
CA ALA A 58 30.85 33.84 -57.89
C ALA A 58 29.75 33.93 -56.81
N ASN A 59 28.64 34.63 -57.09
CA ASN A 59 27.49 34.70 -56.19
C ASN A 59 26.84 33.33 -55.97
N GLN A 60 26.66 32.54 -57.04
CA GLN A 60 26.14 31.17 -56.93
C GLN A 60 27.07 30.26 -56.12
N LEU A 61 28.39 30.40 -56.27
CA LEU A 61 29.38 29.67 -55.48
C LEU A 61 29.34 30.08 -54.00
N GLN A 62 29.13 31.37 -53.70
CA GLN A 62 28.93 31.87 -52.35
C GLN A 62 27.67 31.28 -51.70
N ASP A 63 26.53 31.22 -52.40
CA ASP A 63 25.30 30.59 -51.92
C ASP A 63 25.50 29.08 -51.64
N VAL A 64 26.20 28.36 -52.52
CA VAL A 64 26.56 26.96 -52.32
C VAL A 64 27.46 26.79 -51.09
N ASN A 65 28.44 27.67 -50.89
CA ASN A 65 29.32 27.64 -49.72
C ASN A 65 28.55 27.92 -48.41
N LEU A 66 27.66 28.92 -48.39
CA LEU A 66 26.79 29.19 -47.24
C LEU A 66 25.92 27.96 -46.91
N LYS A 67 25.34 27.32 -47.92
CA LYS A 67 24.53 26.11 -47.75
C LYS A 67 25.35 24.91 -47.27
N ASN A 68 26.59 24.76 -47.73
CA ASN A 68 27.52 23.72 -47.24
C ASN A 68 27.92 23.96 -45.77
N VAL A 69 28.14 25.21 -45.36
CA VAL A 69 28.39 25.58 -43.96
C VAL A 69 27.17 25.27 -43.09
N GLU A 70 25.97 25.61 -43.54
CA GLU A 70 24.72 25.31 -42.84
C GLU A 70 24.51 23.80 -42.68
N LEU A 71 24.59 23.03 -43.76
CA LEU A 71 24.45 21.56 -43.74
C LEU A 71 25.52 20.90 -42.85
N THR A 72 26.77 21.39 -42.88
CA THR A 72 27.84 20.92 -41.99
C THR A 72 27.52 21.21 -40.51
N SER A 73 26.92 22.36 -40.21
CA SER A 73 26.43 22.69 -38.87
C SER A 73 25.31 21.75 -38.42
N GLN A 74 24.30 21.54 -39.28
CA GLN A 74 23.18 20.62 -39.01
C GLN A 74 23.66 19.18 -38.79
N ILE A 75 24.61 18.68 -39.60
CA ILE A 75 25.22 17.35 -39.41
C ILE A 75 25.92 17.23 -38.05
N ARG A 76 26.68 18.26 -37.62
CA ARG A 76 27.32 18.28 -36.30
C ARG A 76 26.28 18.29 -35.17
N GLU A 77 25.19 19.05 -35.31
CA GLU A 77 24.12 19.10 -34.31
C GLU A 77 23.38 17.75 -34.20
N LEU A 78 23.02 17.14 -35.34
CA LEU A 78 22.38 15.82 -35.38
C LEU A 78 23.30 14.73 -34.80
N LYS A 79 24.61 14.77 -35.09
CA LYS A 79 25.58 13.86 -34.50
C LYS A 79 25.64 14.01 -32.98
N ASN A 80 25.72 15.24 -32.46
CA ASN A 80 25.72 15.50 -31.02
C ASN A 80 24.41 15.04 -30.34
N LYS A 81 23.26 15.25 -30.98
CA LYS A 81 21.95 14.74 -30.51
C LYS A 81 21.92 13.21 -30.46
N ASN A 82 22.47 12.54 -31.48
CA ASN A 82 22.55 11.08 -31.52
C ASN A 82 23.47 10.54 -30.41
N GLU A 83 24.63 11.17 -30.19
CA GLU A 83 25.54 10.80 -29.09
C GLU A 83 24.91 11.01 -27.69
N ASP A 84 24.10 12.06 -27.49
CA ASP A 84 23.35 12.26 -26.24
C ASP A 84 22.23 11.22 -26.07
N LEU A 85 21.48 10.91 -27.13
CA LEU A 85 20.46 9.86 -27.11
C LEU A 85 21.05 8.48 -26.81
N LEU A 86 22.19 8.12 -27.41
CA LEU A 86 22.90 6.87 -27.12
C LEU A 86 23.36 6.81 -25.65
N LYS A 87 23.86 7.92 -25.09
CA LYS A 87 24.21 8.00 -23.66
C LYS A 87 22.99 7.85 -22.76
N ARG A 88 21.85 8.47 -23.10
CA ARG A 88 20.58 8.31 -22.36
C ARG A 88 20.04 6.88 -22.43
N ILE A 89 20.09 6.24 -23.60
CA ILE A 89 19.69 4.83 -23.78
C ILE A 89 20.60 3.92 -22.95
N SER A 90 21.92 4.13 -22.97
CA SER A 90 22.87 3.37 -22.16
C SER A 90 22.63 3.53 -20.65
N LEU A 91 22.41 4.75 -20.16
CA LEU A 91 22.07 5.03 -18.76
C LEU A 91 20.71 4.42 -18.37
N SER A 92 19.71 4.50 -19.25
CA SER A 92 18.39 3.90 -19.03
C SER A 92 18.48 2.38 -18.95
N ALA A 93 19.17 1.74 -19.89
CA ALA A 93 19.39 0.29 -19.90
C ALA A 93 20.15 -0.19 -18.65
N LYS A 94 21.18 0.56 -18.21
CA LYS A 94 21.88 0.27 -16.95
C LYS A 94 20.96 0.40 -15.74
N THR A 95 20.19 1.48 -15.65
CA THR A 95 19.24 1.72 -14.57
C THR A 95 18.16 0.62 -14.52
N ASN A 96 17.67 0.17 -15.68
CA ASN A 96 16.67 -0.88 -15.77
C ASN A 96 17.25 -2.25 -15.34
N ASN A 97 18.51 -2.54 -15.68
CA ASN A 97 19.22 -3.71 -15.18
C ASN A 97 19.43 -3.65 -13.66
N ASP A 98 19.85 -2.50 -13.11
CA ASP A 98 19.98 -2.29 -11.66
C ASP A 98 18.64 -2.45 -10.91
N LEU A 99 17.53 -1.99 -11.49
CA LEU A 99 16.17 -2.21 -10.97
C LEU A 99 15.74 -3.68 -11.05
N THR A 100 16.02 -4.36 -12.16
CA THR A 100 15.75 -5.81 -12.32
C THR A 100 16.52 -6.62 -11.28
N ASN A 101 17.80 -6.30 -11.05
CA ASN A 101 18.63 -6.95 -10.04
C ASN A 101 18.15 -6.67 -8.61
N LYS A 102 17.58 -5.48 -8.33
CA LYS A 102 16.93 -5.20 -7.03
C LYS A 102 15.65 -6.03 -6.86
N LEU A 103 14.79 -6.06 -7.87
CA LEU A 103 13.55 -6.84 -7.87
C LEU A 103 13.83 -8.34 -7.68
N GLU A 104 14.88 -8.86 -8.32
CA GLU A 104 15.27 -10.27 -8.19
C GLU A 104 15.77 -10.61 -6.77
N LYS A 105 16.55 -9.71 -6.16
CA LYS A 105 16.96 -9.83 -4.75
C LYS A 105 15.78 -9.74 -3.78
N GLU A 106 14.81 -8.87 -4.05
CA GLU A 106 13.60 -8.74 -3.23
C GLU A 106 12.70 -9.98 -3.34
N LYS A 107 12.54 -10.55 -4.54
CA LYS A 107 11.88 -11.86 -4.72
C LYS A 107 12.61 -12.97 -3.96
N GLN A 108 13.93 -13.01 -3.99
CA GLN A 108 14.73 -14.00 -3.25
C GLN A 108 14.52 -13.85 -1.73
N ALA A 109 14.61 -12.63 -1.19
CA ALA A 109 14.36 -12.35 0.22
C ALA A 109 12.92 -12.72 0.64
N LYS A 110 11.91 -12.39 -0.19
CA LYS A 110 10.51 -12.76 0.05
C LYS A 110 10.28 -14.28 0.01
N ASN A 111 10.97 -15.00 -0.87
CA ASN A 111 10.92 -16.45 -0.93
C ASN A 111 11.62 -17.10 0.28
N GLN A 112 12.73 -16.54 0.76
CA GLN A 112 13.39 -16.98 2.00
C GLN A 112 12.48 -16.77 3.21
N LEU A 113 11.91 -15.57 3.37
CA LEU A 113 10.96 -15.28 4.45
C LEU A 113 9.71 -16.17 4.40
N LYS A 114 9.23 -16.51 3.20
CA LYS A 114 8.15 -17.49 3.03
C LYS A 114 8.58 -18.89 3.46
N GLN A 115 9.78 -19.35 3.09
CA GLN A 115 10.30 -20.66 3.52
C GLN A 115 10.46 -20.73 5.04
N GLU A 116 10.99 -19.68 5.67
CA GLU A 116 11.07 -19.58 7.14
C GLU A 116 9.68 -19.67 7.77
N TYR A 117 8.70 -18.90 7.27
CA TYR A 117 7.32 -18.95 7.75
C TYR A 117 6.66 -20.33 7.55
N ASP A 118 6.84 -20.96 6.39
CA ASP A 118 6.35 -22.31 6.09
C ASP A 118 6.98 -23.35 7.06
N THR A 119 8.27 -23.22 7.39
CA THR A 119 8.91 -24.10 8.40
C THR A 119 8.39 -23.84 9.82
N LEU A 120 8.10 -22.59 10.18
CA LEU A 120 7.53 -22.23 11.47
C LEU A 120 6.12 -22.79 11.63
N ILE A 121 5.26 -22.65 10.60
CA ILE A 121 3.94 -23.31 10.55
C ILE A 121 4.07 -24.83 10.66
N GLN A 122 4.97 -25.47 9.90
CA GLN A 122 5.14 -26.93 9.98
C GLN A 122 5.56 -27.38 11.39
N ASN A 123 6.37 -26.59 12.10
CA ASN A 123 6.76 -26.86 13.47
C ASN A 123 5.59 -26.70 14.45
N GLU A 124 4.77 -25.64 14.34
CA GLU A 124 3.57 -25.48 15.18
C GLU A 124 2.49 -26.53 14.89
N VAL A 125 2.30 -26.93 13.62
CA VAL A 125 1.41 -28.03 13.23
C VAL A 125 1.92 -29.35 13.83
N ARG A 126 3.24 -29.61 13.83
CA ARG A 126 3.82 -30.80 14.49
C ARG A 126 3.63 -30.78 16.01
N LYS A 127 3.86 -29.64 16.68
CA LYS A 127 3.61 -29.49 18.13
C LYS A 127 2.14 -29.76 18.45
N THR A 128 1.23 -29.09 17.74
CA THR A 128 -0.22 -29.22 17.90
C THR A 128 -0.67 -30.67 17.66
N LYS A 129 -0.18 -31.32 16.60
CA LYS A 129 -0.46 -32.74 16.32
C LYS A 129 0.07 -33.66 17.42
N ASN A 130 1.24 -33.39 18.00
CA ASN A 130 1.76 -34.17 19.12
C ASN A 130 0.91 -33.98 20.38
N ILE A 131 0.48 -32.75 20.70
CA ILE A 131 -0.41 -32.47 21.84
C ILE A 131 -1.74 -33.23 21.69
N TYR A 132 -2.40 -33.13 20.54
CA TYR A 132 -3.63 -33.88 20.29
C TYR A 132 -3.43 -35.39 20.27
N LYS A 133 -2.27 -35.88 19.79
CA LYS A 133 -1.94 -37.30 19.88
C LYS A 133 -1.82 -37.75 21.35
N THR A 134 -1.08 -37.02 22.18
CA THR A 134 -0.95 -37.33 23.62
C THR A 134 -2.30 -37.29 24.34
N GLN A 135 -3.18 -36.34 24.00
CA GLN A 135 -4.55 -36.29 24.54
C GLN A 135 -5.40 -37.49 24.06
N TYR A 136 -5.30 -37.86 22.79
CA TYR A 136 -6.00 -39.02 22.22
C TYR A 136 -5.52 -40.34 22.86
N ASP A 137 -4.21 -40.53 22.99
CA ASP A 137 -3.62 -41.70 23.62
C ASP A 137 -4.07 -41.80 25.09
N ALA A 138 -4.10 -40.67 25.83
CA ALA A 138 -4.59 -40.62 27.21
C ALA A 138 -6.10 -40.94 27.34
N LEU A 139 -6.95 -40.45 26.42
CA LEU A 139 -8.37 -40.80 26.37
C LEU A 139 -8.57 -42.28 26.03
N LEU A 140 -7.75 -42.83 25.12
CA LEU A 140 -7.79 -44.25 24.77
C LEU A 140 -7.47 -45.14 25.98
N ASP A 141 -6.49 -44.74 26.80
CA ASP A 141 -6.11 -45.45 28.02
C ASP A 141 -7.17 -45.29 29.13
N GLN A 142 -7.84 -44.14 29.25
CA GLN A 142 -9.02 -43.98 30.12
C GLN A 142 -10.18 -44.91 29.71
N VAL A 143 -10.45 -45.03 28.41
CA VAL A 143 -11.50 -45.94 27.88
C VAL A 143 -11.15 -47.40 28.19
N LYS A 144 -9.88 -47.81 28.06
CA LYS A 144 -9.44 -49.16 28.48
C LYS A 144 -9.67 -49.39 29.97
N ALA A 145 -9.24 -48.46 30.83
CA ALA A 145 -9.41 -48.57 32.27
C ALA A 145 -10.89 -48.67 32.70
N ILE A 146 -11.79 -47.91 32.05
CA ILE A 146 -13.24 -48.01 32.27
C ILE A 146 -13.79 -49.36 31.79
N GLN A 147 -13.31 -49.88 30.65
CA GLN A 147 -13.71 -51.18 30.13
C GLN A 147 -13.25 -52.33 31.04
N GLU A 148 -12.02 -52.29 31.56
CA GLU A 148 -11.50 -53.24 32.55
C GLU A 148 -12.29 -53.17 33.86
N ALA A 149 -12.63 -51.98 34.35
CA ALA A 149 -13.49 -51.80 35.53
C ALA A 149 -14.88 -52.41 35.32
N ARG A 150 -15.50 -52.15 34.15
CA ARG A 150 -16.80 -52.71 33.77
C ARG A 150 -16.78 -54.23 33.68
N GLU A 151 -15.70 -54.83 33.20
CA GLU A 151 -15.53 -56.28 33.14
C GLU A 151 -15.41 -56.89 34.54
N ASN A 152 -14.67 -56.24 35.45
CA ASN A 152 -14.60 -56.62 36.87
C ASN A 152 -15.95 -56.49 37.59
N ASP A 153 -16.73 -55.43 37.32
CA ASP A 153 -18.08 -55.25 37.86
C ASP A 153 -19.05 -56.31 37.31
N ALA A 154 -18.97 -56.64 36.03
CA ALA A 154 -19.79 -57.69 35.41
C ALA A 154 -19.47 -59.09 35.98
N ILE A 155 -18.19 -59.37 36.29
CA ILE A 155 -17.79 -60.59 37.02
C ILE A 155 -18.37 -60.56 38.44
N SER A 156 -18.26 -59.44 39.15
CA SER A 156 -18.80 -59.26 40.50
C SER A 156 -20.32 -59.45 40.54
N GLN A 157 -21.06 -58.84 39.62
CA GLN A 157 -22.52 -59.03 39.47
C GLN A 157 -22.88 -60.49 39.23
N LYS A 158 -22.15 -61.23 38.37
CA LYS A 158 -22.36 -62.67 38.18
C LYS A 158 -22.13 -63.47 39.46
N VAL A 159 -21.10 -63.13 40.24
CA VAL A 159 -20.83 -63.76 41.55
C VAL A 159 -21.94 -63.45 42.56
N HIS A 160 -22.45 -62.22 42.60
CA HIS A 160 -23.58 -61.84 43.46
C HIS A 160 -24.88 -62.54 43.04
N ALA A 161 -25.21 -62.57 41.75
CA ALA A 161 -26.36 -63.29 41.22
C ALA A 161 -26.30 -64.79 41.55
N ALA A 162 -25.12 -65.42 41.41
CA ALA A 162 -24.92 -66.82 41.80
C ALA A 162 -25.04 -67.06 43.32
N LYS A 163 -24.66 -66.08 44.15
CA LYS A 163 -24.89 -66.14 45.61
C LYS A 163 -26.37 -65.99 45.96
N ILE A 164 -27.08 -65.05 45.32
CA ILE A 164 -28.53 -64.86 45.50
C ILE A 164 -29.28 -66.12 45.06
N GLY A 165 -28.95 -66.69 43.90
CA GLY A 165 -29.51 -67.97 43.44
C GLY A 165 -29.34 -69.09 44.47
N LYS A 166 -28.14 -69.26 45.05
CA LYS A 166 -27.91 -70.24 46.13
C LYS A 166 -28.73 -69.97 47.40
N VAL A 167 -29.00 -68.71 47.73
CA VAL A 167 -29.86 -68.34 48.88
C VAL A 167 -31.32 -68.66 48.56
N LEU A 168 -31.80 -68.38 47.35
CA LEU A 168 -33.15 -68.71 46.90
C LEU A 168 -33.36 -70.23 46.79
N ASP A 169 -32.38 -70.98 46.27
CA ASP A 169 -32.40 -72.46 46.23
C ASP A 169 -32.44 -73.06 47.65
N ALA A 170 -31.62 -72.54 48.57
CA ALA A 170 -31.62 -72.97 49.97
C ALA A 170 -32.95 -72.63 50.67
N ALA A 171 -33.52 -71.46 50.40
CA ALA A 171 -34.83 -71.07 50.91
C ALA A 171 -35.96 -71.94 50.34
N LYS A 172 -35.95 -72.21 49.03
CA LYS A 172 -36.90 -73.13 48.38
C LYS A 172 -36.85 -74.53 48.98
N HIS A 173 -35.66 -75.03 49.29
CA HIS A 173 -35.49 -76.31 49.97
C HIS A 173 -35.99 -76.27 51.44
N TYR A 174 -35.79 -75.16 52.15
CA TYR A 174 -36.19 -75.03 53.56
C TYR A 174 -37.69 -74.82 53.75
N PHE A 175 -38.31 -73.92 52.97
CA PHE A 175 -39.73 -73.57 53.05
C PHE A 175 -40.64 -74.41 52.14
N GLN A 176 -40.07 -75.29 51.29
CA GLN A 176 -40.79 -76.14 50.33
C GLN A 176 -41.77 -75.40 49.42
N THR A 177 -41.53 -74.10 49.22
CA THR A 177 -42.33 -73.17 48.42
C THR A 177 -41.42 -72.54 47.37
N ASP A 178 -41.95 -72.27 46.19
CA ASP A 178 -41.18 -71.69 45.09
C ASP A 178 -40.99 -70.18 45.29
N VAL A 179 -39.77 -69.75 45.57
CA VAL A 179 -39.42 -68.36 45.90
C VAL A 179 -38.72 -67.73 44.70
N ALA A 180 -39.44 -66.90 43.95
CA ALA A 180 -38.97 -66.38 42.66
C ALA A 180 -37.90 -65.29 42.79
N ASP A 181 -37.95 -64.47 43.84
CA ASP A 181 -37.02 -63.36 44.10
C ASP A 181 -36.78 -63.14 45.60
N LEU A 182 -35.82 -62.27 45.92
CA LEU A 182 -35.41 -61.99 47.30
C LEU A 182 -36.52 -61.28 48.10
N ASP A 183 -37.35 -60.48 47.45
CA ASP A 183 -38.44 -59.75 48.09
C ASP A 183 -39.61 -60.70 48.43
N SER A 184 -39.88 -61.71 47.60
CA SER A 184 -40.77 -62.82 47.91
C SER A 184 -40.26 -63.63 49.10
N LEU A 185 -38.94 -63.81 49.24
CA LEU A 185 -38.35 -64.49 50.40
C LEU A 185 -38.60 -63.70 51.69
N ILE A 186 -38.35 -62.38 51.67
CA ILE A 186 -38.59 -61.48 52.81
C ILE A 186 -40.08 -61.50 53.19
N THR A 187 -40.95 -61.43 52.20
CA THR A 187 -42.41 -61.50 52.40
C THR A 187 -42.87 -62.85 52.98
N LEU A 188 -42.16 -63.95 52.69
CA LEU A 188 -42.42 -65.27 53.29
C LEU A 188 -41.98 -65.35 54.76
N PHE A 189 -40.87 -64.70 55.11
CA PHE A 189 -40.46 -64.54 56.51
C PHE A 189 -41.45 -63.68 57.31
N ASP A 190 -41.95 -62.58 56.74
CA ASP A 190 -42.86 -61.65 57.44
C ASP A 190 -44.26 -62.23 57.69
N ASN A 191 -44.74 -63.16 56.84
CA ASN A 191 -46.10 -63.73 56.94
C ASN A 191 -46.21 -65.04 57.76
N SER A 192 -45.10 -65.60 58.24
CA SER A 192 -45.07 -66.93 58.85
C SER A 192 -45.19 -66.89 60.39
N SER A 193 -46.41 -67.02 60.95
CA SER A 193 -46.61 -67.06 62.41
C SER A 193 -47.43 -68.26 62.94
N LEU A 194 -46.83 -68.96 63.92
CA LEU A 194 -47.42 -69.84 64.95
C LEU A 194 -48.01 -71.22 64.55
N ASN A 195 -47.29 -72.30 64.89
CA ASN A 195 -47.72 -73.24 65.95
C ASN A 195 -46.63 -74.25 66.40
N GLN A 196 -46.75 -74.73 67.64
CA GLN A 196 -45.84 -75.66 68.38
C GLN A 196 -46.40 -77.12 68.37
N PRO A 197 -45.68 -78.20 68.80
CA PRO A 197 -45.00 -78.31 70.11
C PRO A 197 -43.68 -79.14 70.23
N ALA A 198 -43.12 -79.09 71.45
CA ALA A 198 -41.92 -79.68 72.06
C ALA A 198 -41.57 -81.16 71.72
N ILE A 199 -40.33 -81.68 71.87
CA ILE A 199 -39.55 -81.88 73.14
C ILE A 199 -38.04 -82.17 72.85
N HIS A 200 -37.12 -81.70 73.74
CA HIS A 200 -35.71 -82.09 74.08
C HIS A 200 -34.82 -82.89 73.06
N GLN A 201 -33.49 -82.72 72.90
CA GLN A 201 -32.35 -82.03 73.56
C GLN A 201 -31.09 -82.21 72.65
N ALA A 202 -29.87 -81.66 72.79
CA ALA A 202 -29.19 -80.72 73.72
C ALA A 202 -27.90 -80.12 73.06
N GLU A 203 -27.13 -79.35 73.84
CA GLU A 203 -25.69 -78.98 73.73
C GLU A 203 -25.10 -78.16 72.54
N ASN A 204 -24.81 -76.89 72.89
CA ASN A 204 -23.47 -76.25 72.98
C ASN A 204 -23.13 -75.03 72.06
N GLN A 205 -23.00 -73.86 72.71
CA GLN A 205 -22.22 -72.64 72.33
C GLN A 205 -22.70 -71.85 71.09
N LYS A 206 -22.65 -70.50 71.00
CA LYS A 206 -22.24 -69.39 71.88
C LYS A 206 -22.77 -68.08 71.23
N ALA A 207 -23.45 -67.18 71.96
CA ALA A 207 -23.66 -65.73 71.69
C ALA A 207 -24.81 -65.18 72.59
N PRO A 208 -24.89 -63.86 72.88
CA PRO A 208 -25.38 -63.43 74.20
C PRO A 208 -26.77 -62.77 74.25
N LYS A 209 -27.53 -63.23 75.25
CA LYS A 209 -28.50 -62.52 76.13
C LYS A 209 -29.02 -61.14 75.71
N LEU A 210 -30.33 -61.10 75.47
CA LEU A 210 -31.21 -59.96 75.79
C LEU A 210 -32.01 -60.35 77.06
N ASP A 211 -32.20 -59.43 78.01
CA ASP A 211 -33.17 -59.63 79.10
C ASP A 211 -33.69 -58.27 79.64
N LYS A 212 -34.94 -58.30 80.11
CA LYS A 212 -35.69 -57.28 80.89
C LYS A 212 -36.17 -56.00 80.19
N LEU A 213 -37.50 -55.97 80.00
CA LEU A 213 -38.29 -54.77 80.27
C LEU A 213 -38.19 -54.45 81.77
N ALA A 214 -37.81 -53.21 82.10
CA ALA A 214 -38.32 -52.38 83.20
C ALA A 214 -37.31 -51.25 83.45
N ASP A 215 -37.53 -50.09 82.82
CA ASP A 215 -37.60 -48.82 83.55
C ASP A 215 -38.05 -47.67 82.64
N GLN A 216 -38.95 -46.87 83.17
CA GLN A 216 -39.59 -45.73 82.53
C GLN A 216 -38.81 -44.42 82.79
N TYR A 217 -38.92 -43.48 81.84
CA TYR A 217 -38.85 -42.01 82.03
C TYR A 217 -37.54 -41.18 82.06
N GLU A 218 -36.31 -41.71 81.94
CA GLU A 218 -35.10 -40.83 81.93
C GLU A 218 -34.29 -40.69 80.62
N THR A 219 -34.48 -41.53 79.60
CA THR A 219 -33.56 -41.56 78.43
C THR A 219 -33.89 -40.63 77.26
N ASP A 220 -35.14 -40.16 77.11
CA ASP A 220 -35.55 -39.35 75.95
C ASP A 220 -35.01 -37.90 76.01
N GLU A 221 -34.69 -37.40 77.21
CA GLU A 221 -34.06 -36.08 77.37
C GLU A 221 -32.62 -36.05 76.85
N SER A 222 -31.90 -37.18 76.87
CA SER A 222 -30.52 -37.26 76.35
C SER A 222 -30.50 -37.28 74.81
N ILE A 223 -31.38 -38.06 74.19
CA ILE A 223 -31.47 -38.19 72.72
C ILE A 223 -31.99 -36.89 72.10
N SER A 224 -32.95 -36.21 72.75
CA SER A 224 -33.40 -34.87 72.34
C SER A 224 -32.31 -33.80 72.53
N LYS A 225 -31.56 -33.79 73.64
CA LYS A 225 -30.38 -32.92 73.82
C LYS A 225 -29.33 -33.13 72.73
N GLU A 226 -29.07 -34.37 72.31
CA GLU A 226 -28.09 -34.68 71.27
C GLU A 226 -28.58 -34.28 69.86
N ARG A 227 -29.87 -34.48 69.55
CA ARG A 227 -30.50 -33.93 68.33
C ARG A 227 -30.47 -32.40 68.31
N ILE A 228 -30.79 -31.73 69.43
CA ILE A 228 -30.71 -30.27 69.56
C ILE A 228 -29.26 -29.79 69.39
N LYS A 229 -28.26 -30.53 69.89
CA LYS A 229 -26.84 -30.22 69.68
C LYS A 229 -26.43 -30.34 68.21
N LYS A 230 -26.92 -31.37 67.50
CA LYS A 230 -26.68 -31.56 66.06
C LYS A 230 -27.36 -30.47 65.21
N TYR A 231 -28.60 -30.10 65.52
CA TYR A 231 -29.28 -28.99 64.86
C TYR A 231 -28.63 -27.64 65.18
N LYS A 232 -28.16 -27.40 66.41
CA LYS A 232 -27.36 -26.20 66.74
C LYS A 232 -26.02 -26.15 65.99
N SER A 233 -25.35 -27.28 65.78
CA SER A 233 -24.12 -27.30 64.96
C SER A 233 -24.41 -27.04 63.49
N GLN A 234 -25.50 -27.60 62.94
CA GLN A 234 -25.94 -27.34 61.57
C GLN A 234 -26.39 -25.88 61.36
N LEU A 235 -27.10 -25.30 62.33
CA LEU A 235 -27.47 -23.88 62.30
C LEU A 235 -26.20 -23.01 62.34
N LYS A 236 -25.21 -23.37 63.17
CA LYS A 236 -23.94 -22.63 63.25
C LYS A 236 -23.11 -22.75 61.97
N SER A 237 -23.08 -23.91 61.30
CA SER A 237 -22.43 -24.03 59.99
C SER A 237 -23.19 -23.27 58.91
N ALA A 238 -24.53 -23.28 58.93
CA ALA A 238 -25.36 -22.51 58.01
C ALA A 238 -25.13 -21.00 58.16
N MET A 239 -25.05 -20.49 59.39
CA MET A 239 -24.70 -19.09 59.66
C MET A 239 -23.29 -18.75 59.18
N ALA A 240 -22.29 -19.63 59.41
CA ALA A 240 -20.95 -19.43 58.88
C ALA A 240 -20.92 -19.36 57.34
N THR A 241 -21.68 -20.22 56.64
CA THR A 241 -21.81 -20.14 55.18
C THR A 241 -22.56 -18.89 54.71
N ILE A 242 -23.51 -18.37 55.49
CA ILE A 242 -24.19 -17.09 55.20
C ILE A 242 -23.22 -15.92 55.35
N ASP A 243 -22.38 -15.90 56.39
CA ASP A 243 -21.36 -14.88 56.59
C ASP A 243 -20.27 -14.93 55.49
N GLU A 244 -19.89 -16.13 55.04
CA GLU A 244 -18.95 -16.33 53.95
C GLU A 244 -19.53 -15.90 52.59
N LEU A 245 -20.77 -16.28 52.27
CA LEU A 245 -21.48 -15.81 51.08
C LEU A 245 -21.72 -14.28 51.12
N GLY A 246 -22.02 -13.71 52.29
CA GLY A 246 -22.12 -12.27 52.50
C GLY A 246 -20.78 -11.55 52.21
N SER A 247 -19.67 -12.15 52.65
CA SER A 247 -18.31 -11.66 52.38
C SER A 247 -17.96 -11.75 50.89
N GLN A 248 -18.34 -12.83 50.20
CA GLN A 248 -18.18 -12.97 48.75
C GLN A 248 -19.04 -11.95 47.98
N ILE A 249 -20.31 -11.76 48.33
CA ILE A 249 -21.17 -10.73 47.74
C ILE A 249 -20.56 -9.34 47.91
N GLN A 250 -19.94 -9.06 49.07
CA GLN A 250 -19.28 -7.78 49.32
C GLN A 250 -17.98 -7.62 48.52
N SER A 251 -17.22 -8.69 48.26
CA SER A 251 -16.04 -8.64 47.38
C SER A 251 -16.45 -8.44 45.91
N TYR A 252 -17.49 -9.13 45.43
CA TYR A 252 -18.04 -8.91 44.09
C TYR A 252 -18.58 -7.49 43.90
N LYS A 253 -19.26 -6.91 44.91
CA LYS A 253 -19.68 -5.50 44.87
C LYS A 253 -18.51 -4.52 44.75
N ARG A 254 -17.38 -4.76 45.43
CA ARG A 254 -16.17 -3.93 45.26
C ARG A 254 -15.57 -4.09 43.87
N SER A 255 -15.44 -5.32 43.39
CA SER A 255 -14.92 -5.63 42.04
C SER A 255 -15.78 -4.99 40.94
N LEU A 256 -17.11 -4.98 41.09
CA LEU A 256 -18.03 -4.31 40.19
C LEU A 256 -17.77 -2.80 40.14
N VAL A 257 -17.69 -2.13 41.30
CA VAL A 257 -17.41 -0.69 41.38
C VAL A 257 -16.04 -0.34 40.80
N GLU A 258 -15.00 -1.15 41.04
CA GLU A 258 -13.69 -0.96 40.39
C GLU A 258 -13.75 -1.14 38.87
N SER A 259 -14.56 -2.08 38.38
CA SER A 259 -14.78 -2.30 36.94
C SER A 259 -15.53 -1.12 36.30
N GLU A 260 -16.57 -0.60 36.96
CA GLU A 260 -17.31 0.60 36.55
C GLU A 260 -16.41 1.84 36.53
N GLN A 261 -15.53 2.01 37.54
CA GLN A 261 -14.54 3.10 37.53
C GLN A 261 -13.53 2.97 36.37
N LYS A 262 -13.06 1.75 36.07
CA LYS A 262 -12.17 1.48 34.92
C LYS A 262 -12.89 1.75 33.58
N LEU A 263 -14.14 1.34 33.45
CA LEU A 263 -14.99 1.61 32.27
C LEU A 263 -15.26 3.11 32.09
N ASN A 264 -15.62 3.82 33.15
CA ASN A 264 -15.84 5.28 33.11
C ASN A 264 -14.56 6.03 32.76
N LYS A 265 -13.39 5.61 33.28
CA LYS A 265 -12.10 6.18 32.89
C LYS A 265 -11.79 5.93 31.41
N ALA A 266 -11.96 4.70 30.92
CA ALA A 266 -11.76 4.35 29.52
C ALA A 266 -12.74 5.09 28.58
N ALA A 267 -13.98 5.31 29.01
CA ALA A 267 -14.97 6.11 28.29
C ALA A 267 -14.56 7.59 28.23
N SER A 268 -14.04 8.17 29.31
CA SER A 268 -13.49 9.53 29.32
C SER A 268 -12.28 9.64 28.39
N GLU A 269 -11.31 8.74 28.49
CA GLU A 269 -10.13 8.73 27.62
C GLU A 269 -10.49 8.54 26.14
N SER A 270 -11.52 7.75 25.85
CA SER A 270 -12.05 7.58 24.48
C SER A 270 -12.75 8.85 23.98
N LYS A 271 -13.50 9.54 24.84
CA LYS A 271 -14.14 10.83 24.53
C LYS A 271 -13.09 11.91 24.25
N ASP A 272 -12.01 11.97 25.04
CA ASP A 272 -10.91 12.92 24.86
C ASP A 272 -10.06 12.64 23.60
N LYS A 273 -10.01 11.39 23.13
CA LYS A 273 -9.45 11.05 21.81
C LYS A 273 -10.39 11.48 20.69
N LEU A 274 -11.70 11.31 20.88
CA LEU A 274 -12.72 11.70 19.89
C LEU A 274 -12.76 13.22 19.67
N THR A 275 -12.63 14.02 20.73
CA THR A 275 -12.51 15.49 20.61
C THR A 275 -11.22 15.90 19.90
N LYS A 276 -10.07 15.31 20.23
CA LYS A 276 -8.80 15.59 19.54
C LYS A 276 -8.85 15.25 18.04
N LEU A 277 -9.41 14.10 17.68
CA LEU A 277 -9.59 13.71 16.27
C LEU A 277 -10.59 14.62 15.54
N GLN A 278 -11.61 15.14 16.24
CA GLN A 278 -12.53 16.14 15.69
C GLN A 278 -11.80 17.47 15.42
N GLU A 279 -11.01 17.97 16.37
CA GLU A 279 -10.18 19.18 16.22
C GLU A 279 -9.14 19.04 15.10
N GLU A 280 -8.49 17.87 14.99
CA GLU A 280 -7.54 17.55 13.91
C GLU A 280 -8.23 17.52 12.54
N LYS A 281 -9.40 16.86 12.44
CA LYS A 281 -10.22 16.88 11.22
C LYS A 281 -10.62 18.30 10.81
N GLU A 282 -11.00 19.14 11.75
CA GLU A 282 -11.31 20.55 11.48
C GLU A 282 -10.08 21.38 11.07
N ASN A 283 -8.90 21.08 11.64
CA ASN A 283 -7.63 21.68 11.22
C ASN A 283 -7.30 21.30 9.77
N ILE A 284 -7.35 20.00 9.43
CA ILE A 284 -7.11 19.48 8.07
C ILE A 284 -8.14 20.05 7.08
N GLN A 285 -9.42 20.15 7.46
CA GLN A 285 -10.45 20.76 6.62
C GLN A 285 -10.19 22.25 6.39
N ARG A 286 -9.73 23.01 7.39
CA ARG A 286 -9.32 24.41 7.24
C ARG A 286 -8.07 24.57 6.37
N GLU A 287 -7.13 23.63 6.42
CA GLU A 287 -5.95 23.63 5.55
C GLU A 287 -6.31 23.29 4.09
N ASN A 288 -7.13 22.26 3.87
CA ASN A 288 -7.67 21.91 2.56
C ASN A 288 -8.50 23.05 1.95
N GLN A 289 -9.26 23.80 2.75
CA GLN A 289 -9.97 24.98 2.25
C GLN A 289 -8.99 26.09 1.81
N ARG A 290 -7.86 26.27 2.51
CA ARG A 290 -6.82 27.24 2.11
C ARG A 290 -6.13 26.82 0.81
N THR A 291 -5.82 25.54 0.62
CA THR A 291 -5.21 25.05 -0.63
C THR A 291 -6.19 25.11 -1.80
N VAL A 292 -7.47 24.76 -1.60
CA VAL A 292 -8.55 24.94 -2.60
C VAL A 292 -8.67 26.41 -3.00
N ASN A 293 -8.75 27.34 -2.05
CA ASN A 293 -8.83 28.77 -2.34
C ASN A 293 -7.58 29.25 -3.12
N SER A 294 -6.37 28.81 -2.74
CA SER A 294 -5.14 29.15 -3.46
C SER A 294 -5.11 28.60 -4.89
N LEU A 295 -5.63 27.39 -5.12
CA LEU A 295 -5.74 26.80 -6.44
C LEU A 295 -6.80 27.52 -7.29
N GLN A 296 -7.93 27.92 -6.70
CA GLN A 296 -8.96 28.74 -7.36
C GLN A 296 -8.40 30.10 -7.80
N SER A 297 -7.67 30.82 -6.95
CA SER A 297 -7.01 32.08 -7.35
C SER A 297 -5.99 31.86 -8.47
N LYS A 298 -5.30 30.72 -8.49
CA LYS A 298 -4.33 30.38 -9.55
C LYS A 298 -5.02 30.00 -10.87
N ILE A 299 -6.16 29.32 -10.80
CA ILE A 299 -7.03 29.06 -11.96
C ILE A 299 -7.54 30.40 -12.52
N GLN A 300 -8.09 31.27 -11.68
CA GLN A 300 -8.58 32.58 -12.10
C GLN A 300 -7.49 33.43 -12.78
N PHE A 301 -6.28 33.47 -12.22
CA PHE A 301 -5.13 34.13 -12.85
C PHE A 301 -4.74 33.52 -14.21
N LEU A 302 -4.84 32.20 -14.36
CA LEU A 302 -4.59 31.53 -15.64
C LEU A 302 -5.70 31.80 -16.65
N THR A 303 -6.98 31.81 -16.23
CA THR A 303 -8.13 32.20 -17.06
C THR A 303 -7.97 33.63 -17.56
N GLU A 304 -7.71 34.61 -16.69
CA GLU A 304 -7.42 35.99 -17.11
C GLU A 304 -6.25 36.08 -18.09
N LYS A 305 -5.22 35.23 -17.94
CA LYS A 305 -4.08 35.20 -18.86
C LYS A 305 -4.44 34.60 -20.22
N VAL A 306 -5.33 33.62 -20.26
CA VAL A 306 -5.90 33.06 -21.50
C VAL A 306 -6.79 34.10 -22.19
N ASP A 307 -7.64 34.80 -21.44
CA ASP A 307 -8.52 35.85 -21.99
C ASP A 307 -7.72 37.04 -22.55
N ARG A 308 -6.62 37.44 -21.89
CA ARG A 308 -5.68 38.44 -22.42
C ARG A 308 -4.93 37.96 -23.68
N LEU A 309 -4.89 36.65 -23.96
CA LEU A 309 -4.27 36.07 -25.15
C LEU A 309 -5.27 35.81 -26.29
N SER A 310 -6.56 35.58 -25.98
CA SER A 310 -7.62 35.51 -26.99
C SER A 310 -7.92 36.90 -27.57
N VAL A 311 -8.05 37.93 -26.73
CA VAL A 311 -8.24 39.33 -27.19
C VAL A 311 -7.10 39.78 -28.12
N LYS A 312 -5.85 39.38 -27.86
CA LYS A 312 -4.71 39.67 -28.74
C LYS A 312 -4.71 38.92 -30.08
N LYS A 313 -5.61 37.96 -30.30
CA LYS A 313 -5.75 37.26 -31.60
C LYS A 313 -6.83 37.85 -32.51
N GLU A 314 -7.79 38.63 -31.99
CA GLU A 314 -8.87 39.19 -32.80
C GLU A 314 -8.47 40.49 -33.53
N ASP A 315 -7.54 41.27 -32.99
CA ASP A 315 -7.07 42.53 -33.62
C ASP A 315 -6.22 42.34 -34.90
N SER A 316 -5.83 41.10 -35.25
CA SER A 316 -4.95 40.83 -36.40
C SER A 316 -5.68 40.53 -37.72
N TYR A 317 -7.02 40.53 -37.75
CA TYR A 317 -7.81 40.14 -38.93
C TYR A 317 -8.94 41.12 -39.31
N ARG A 318 -8.58 42.37 -39.65
CA ARG A 318 -9.45 43.28 -40.45
C ARG A 318 -8.69 43.93 -41.62
N ALA A 319 -8.87 43.31 -42.79
CA ALA A 319 -9.01 43.82 -44.17
C ALA A 319 -8.77 45.33 -44.48
N PRO A 320 -8.30 45.70 -45.70
CA PRO A 320 -9.16 45.57 -46.89
C PRO A 320 -8.53 45.04 -48.20
N LYS A 321 -9.44 44.68 -49.11
CA LYS A 321 -9.21 44.20 -50.48
C LYS A 321 -9.05 45.38 -51.47
N ALA A 322 -8.47 45.12 -52.65
CA ALA A 322 -9.14 45.19 -53.97
C ALA A 322 -8.24 45.71 -55.13
N ILE A 323 -8.76 45.53 -56.36
CA ILE A 323 -8.25 45.99 -57.67
C ILE A 323 -7.14 45.06 -58.25
N ASN A 324 -7.42 44.04 -59.07
CA ASN A 324 -8.20 43.93 -60.33
C ASN A 324 -7.40 44.27 -61.60
N GLN A 325 -6.87 43.25 -62.28
CA GLN A 325 -7.07 43.05 -63.74
C GLN A 325 -6.56 41.67 -64.22
N GLN A 326 -7.49 40.89 -64.80
CA GLN A 326 -7.24 39.88 -65.84
C GLN A 326 -7.22 40.60 -67.23
N PRO A 327 -7.01 39.94 -68.41
CA PRO A 327 -6.88 38.50 -68.70
C PRO A 327 -5.75 38.10 -69.68
N SER A 328 -5.62 36.79 -69.96
CA SER A 328 -5.79 36.18 -71.31
C SER A 328 -4.82 35.05 -71.67
N TYR A 329 -5.34 34.15 -72.52
CA TYR A 329 -4.69 32.95 -73.08
C TYR A 329 -3.58 33.31 -74.07
N ILE A 330 -2.71 32.33 -74.40
CA ILE A 330 -2.53 31.74 -75.75
C ILE A 330 -1.25 30.88 -75.80
N ALA A 331 -1.35 29.68 -76.39
CA ALA A 331 -0.22 28.96 -76.99
C ALA A 331 -0.31 29.11 -78.51
N PRO A 332 0.80 29.35 -79.25
CA PRO A 332 1.23 28.31 -80.19
C PRO A 332 2.74 28.26 -80.54
N GLN A 333 3.15 27.11 -81.09
CA GLN A 333 4.02 26.84 -82.26
C GLN A 333 5.31 27.66 -82.61
N GLN A 334 6.26 26.94 -83.21
CA GLN A 334 7.51 27.39 -83.87
C GLN A 334 7.27 28.43 -85.01
N PRO A 335 8.28 29.19 -85.52
CA PRO A 335 9.13 28.69 -86.64
C PRO A 335 10.51 29.38 -86.91
N SER A 336 11.14 29.01 -88.05
CA SER A 336 12.29 29.60 -88.80
C SER A 336 13.72 29.15 -88.43
N MET A 337 14.70 28.85 -89.31
CA MET A 337 15.01 29.07 -90.75
C MET A 337 15.54 30.46 -91.18
N ALA A 338 16.83 30.54 -91.57
CA ALA A 338 17.38 31.09 -92.84
C ALA A 338 18.83 31.67 -92.72
N GLN A 339 19.58 31.65 -93.84
CA GLN A 339 20.86 32.37 -94.04
C GLN A 339 20.64 33.84 -94.49
N PRO A 340 21.70 34.67 -94.69
CA PRO A 340 22.29 34.79 -96.05
C PRO A 340 23.82 35.10 -96.14
N SER A 341 24.35 35.05 -97.38
CA SER A 341 25.69 35.47 -97.89
C SER A 341 25.79 37.03 -98.06
N PRO A 342 26.69 37.74 -98.84
CA PRO A 342 27.62 37.34 -99.94
C PRO A 342 29.00 38.08 -100.19
N ILE A 343 29.88 37.44 -100.99
CA ILE A 343 30.68 37.91 -102.19
C ILE A 343 31.51 39.24 -102.20
N TYR A 344 32.85 39.20 -102.50
CA TYR A 344 33.47 39.66 -103.80
C TYR A 344 35.00 39.39 -103.95
N SER A 345 35.44 39.19 -105.21
CA SER A 345 36.83 38.91 -105.67
C SER A 345 37.57 40.16 -106.18
N PRO A 346 38.89 40.08 -106.51
CA PRO A 346 39.35 39.79 -107.90
C PRO A 346 40.71 39.01 -107.96
N ALA A 347 41.39 38.75 -109.09
CA ALA A 347 41.01 38.24 -110.42
C ALA A 347 42.29 37.79 -111.21
N PRO A 348 42.28 36.75 -112.08
CA PRO A 348 43.48 36.25 -112.79
C PRO A 348 43.57 36.69 -114.28
N ILE A 349 44.79 36.76 -114.84
CA ILE A 349 45.06 37.00 -116.28
C ILE A 349 46.07 35.96 -116.82
N ASN A 350 46.02 35.72 -118.13
CA ASN A 350 46.53 34.55 -118.88
C ASN A 350 47.56 34.98 -119.96
N GLN A 351 48.00 34.05 -120.85
CA GLN A 351 48.85 34.23 -122.07
C GLN A 351 50.39 34.21 -121.85
N ASN A 352 51.26 33.77 -122.79
CA ASN A 352 51.14 33.04 -124.08
C ASN A 352 52.51 32.37 -124.46
N ALA A 353 52.55 31.57 -125.53
CA ALA A 353 53.76 30.96 -126.11
C ALA A 353 54.42 31.81 -127.24
N VAL A 354 55.63 31.43 -127.73
CA VAL A 354 56.11 31.44 -129.16
C VAL A 354 57.67 31.37 -129.33
N ASP A 355 58.13 30.35 -130.08
CA ASP A 355 59.19 30.14 -131.11
C ASP A 355 60.70 30.59 -131.10
N ASP A 356 61.50 29.68 -131.71
CA ASP A 356 62.69 29.77 -132.63
C ASP A 356 64.17 30.14 -132.22
N VAL A 357 65.08 29.13 -132.29
CA VAL A 357 66.19 28.86 -133.30
C VAL A 357 67.19 30.02 -133.68
N PRO A 358 68.52 29.85 -134.05
CA PRO A 358 69.37 28.66 -134.36
C PRO A 358 70.85 28.58 -133.81
N GLN A 359 71.48 27.40 -134.02
CA GLN A 359 72.88 27.11 -134.46
C GLN A 359 74.19 27.22 -133.61
N THR A 360 74.95 26.10 -133.73
CA THR A 360 76.42 25.87 -133.89
C THR A 360 77.41 25.60 -132.72
N ASN A 361 78.02 24.41 -132.82
CA ASN A 361 79.37 23.98 -132.43
C ASN A 361 79.83 23.96 -130.95
N ASN A 362 79.57 22.84 -130.25
CA ASN A 362 80.61 21.96 -129.64
C ASN A 362 79.99 20.75 -128.91
N VAL A 363 79.76 19.65 -129.64
CA VAL A 363 78.84 18.58 -129.22
C VAL A 363 79.39 17.60 -128.16
N GLN A 364 80.69 17.31 -128.11
CA GLN A 364 81.20 16.26 -127.20
C GLN A 364 81.47 16.69 -125.75
N VAL A 365 81.74 17.98 -125.49
CA VAL A 365 81.99 18.48 -124.11
C VAL A 365 80.69 18.85 -123.39
N MET A 366 79.71 19.45 -124.10
CA MET A 366 78.43 19.79 -123.49
C MET A 366 77.60 18.56 -123.07
N GLN A 367 77.77 17.40 -123.70
CA GLN A 367 76.99 16.21 -123.34
C GLN A 367 77.44 15.63 -122.00
N GLN A 368 78.76 15.55 -121.76
CA GLN A 368 79.30 15.18 -120.44
C GLN A 368 78.95 16.22 -119.37
N LEU A 369 79.00 17.52 -119.69
CA LEU A 369 78.54 18.55 -118.77
C LEU A 369 77.04 18.45 -118.47
N ASN A 370 76.18 18.15 -119.47
CA ASN A 370 74.74 17.99 -119.25
C ASN A 370 74.41 16.74 -118.44
N ASP A 371 75.10 15.62 -118.64
CA ASP A 371 74.90 14.42 -117.82
C ASP A 371 75.34 14.68 -116.36
N GLN A 372 76.44 15.42 -116.17
CA GLN A 372 76.91 15.82 -114.84
C GLN A 372 75.99 16.87 -114.19
N ILE A 373 75.51 17.86 -114.94
CA ILE A 373 74.48 18.83 -114.51
C ILE A 373 73.17 18.13 -114.18
N THR A 374 72.75 17.12 -114.95
CA THR A 374 71.52 16.35 -114.70
C THR A 374 71.66 15.50 -113.45
N THR A 375 72.83 14.88 -113.25
CA THR A 375 73.15 14.09 -112.05
C THR A 375 73.18 14.98 -110.80
N LEU A 376 73.87 16.13 -110.88
CA LEU A 376 73.89 17.13 -109.80
C LEU A 376 72.52 17.75 -109.56
N THR A 377 71.72 18.01 -110.60
CA THR A 377 70.34 18.52 -110.48
C THR A 377 69.43 17.49 -109.81
N ASN A 378 69.62 16.19 -110.09
CA ASN A 378 68.88 15.12 -109.44
C ASN A 378 69.31 14.94 -107.98
N GLN A 379 70.61 15.05 -107.66
CA GLN A 379 71.11 15.09 -106.28
C GLN A 379 70.59 16.31 -105.51
N ILE A 380 70.62 17.51 -106.13
CA ILE A 380 70.05 18.75 -105.56
C ILE A 380 68.54 18.61 -105.35
N LYS A 381 67.79 17.99 -106.28
CA LYS A 381 66.36 17.68 -106.08
C LYS A 381 66.12 16.64 -104.98
N GLN A 382 67.02 15.68 -104.79
CA GLN A 382 66.90 14.67 -103.75
C GLN A 382 67.22 15.24 -102.36
N GLU A 383 68.29 16.02 -102.23
CA GLU A 383 68.62 16.74 -101.00
C GLU A 383 67.63 17.88 -100.72
N SER A 384 67.08 18.56 -101.73
CA SER A 384 65.94 19.49 -101.56
C SER A 384 64.73 18.76 -100.96
N LYS A 385 64.28 17.64 -101.54
CA LYS A 385 63.17 16.86 -100.97
C LYS A 385 63.44 16.32 -99.56
N LYS A 386 64.70 16.07 -99.22
CA LYS A 386 65.12 15.65 -97.88
C LYS A 386 65.15 16.84 -96.92
N ASN A 387 65.60 18.00 -97.38
CA ASN A 387 65.55 19.25 -96.64
C ASN A 387 64.10 19.68 -96.37
N ASP A 388 63.21 19.61 -97.36
CA ASP A 388 61.77 19.90 -97.21
C ASP A 388 61.11 18.98 -96.17
N ARG A 389 61.49 17.69 -96.15
CA ARG A 389 61.06 16.74 -95.11
C ARG A 389 61.59 17.12 -93.73
N LEU A 390 62.88 17.44 -93.60
CA LEU A 390 63.49 17.86 -92.34
C LEU A 390 62.97 19.21 -91.85
N VAL A 391 62.64 20.14 -92.75
CA VAL A 391 61.99 21.41 -92.42
C VAL A 391 60.59 21.15 -91.89
N LYS A 392 59.81 20.29 -92.56
CA LYS A 392 58.47 19.90 -92.08
C LYS A 392 58.54 19.18 -90.73
N GLU A 393 59.47 18.24 -90.57
CA GLU A 393 59.68 17.52 -89.30
C GLU A 393 60.13 18.48 -88.18
N ASN A 394 61.00 19.46 -88.45
CA ASN A 394 61.32 20.52 -87.48
C ASN A 394 60.12 21.42 -87.18
N GLN A 395 59.25 21.70 -88.16
CA GLN A 395 58.06 22.51 -87.96
C GLN A 395 57.02 21.76 -87.11
N ASP A 396 56.81 20.47 -87.38
CA ASP A 396 55.94 19.60 -86.59
C ASP A 396 56.48 19.45 -85.15
N LEU A 397 57.78 19.19 -84.97
CA LEU A 397 58.44 19.17 -83.65
C LEU A 397 58.39 20.54 -82.93
N THR A 398 58.41 21.65 -83.66
CA THR A 398 58.26 22.99 -83.09
C THR A 398 56.82 23.23 -82.62
N ASN A 399 55.83 22.77 -83.39
CA ASN A 399 54.42 22.81 -83.02
C ASN A 399 54.14 21.94 -81.78
N ASP A 400 54.68 20.71 -81.74
CA ASP A 400 54.58 19.82 -80.58
C ASP A 400 55.24 20.43 -79.34
N ARG A 401 56.41 21.07 -79.50
CA ARG A 401 57.09 21.78 -78.41
C ARG A 401 56.28 22.99 -77.92
N ALA A 402 55.62 23.73 -78.81
CA ALA A 402 54.74 24.84 -78.45
C ALA A 402 53.46 24.34 -77.72
N HIS A 403 52.88 23.23 -78.18
CA HIS A 403 51.75 22.58 -77.52
C HIS A 403 52.12 22.06 -76.12
N LEU A 404 53.27 21.38 -75.99
CA LEU A 404 53.79 20.93 -74.70
C LEU A 404 54.10 22.10 -73.76
N ALA A 405 54.71 23.19 -74.25
CA ALA A 405 54.95 24.39 -73.45
C ALA A 405 53.64 25.05 -72.97
N THR A 406 52.61 25.07 -73.82
CA THR A 406 51.28 25.58 -73.46
C THR A 406 50.62 24.71 -72.40
N SER A 407 50.69 23.38 -72.54
CA SER A 407 50.15 22.43 -71.57
C SER A 407 50.89 22.48 -70.22
N LEU A 408 52.21 22.65 -70.24
CA LEU A 408 53.03 22.79 -69.02
C LEU A 408 52.70 24.10 -68.29
N SER A 409 52.56 25.21 -69.02
CA SER A 409 52.08 26.49 -68.47
C SER A 409 50.67 26.40 -67.87
N GLN A 410 49.74 25.68 -68.51
CA GLN A 410 48.42 25.38 -67.93
C GLN A 410 48.54 24.60 -66.62
N LYS A 411 49.42 23.59 -66.55
CA LYS A 411 49.63 22.79 -65.33
C LYS A 411 50.32 23.56 -64.21
N ASP A 412 51.24 24.46 -64.52
CA ASP A 412 51.83 25.38 -63.54
C ASP A 412 50.78 26.36 -62.99
N SER A 413 49.87 26.87 -63.85
CA SER A 413 48.75 27.72 -63.42
C SER A 413 47.74 26.97 -62.54
N GLU A 414 47.37 25.74 -62.90
CA GLU A 414 46.55 24.85 -62.06
C GLU A 414 47.22 24.58 -60.70
N LEU A 415 48.53 24.33 -60.69
CA LEU A 415 49.30 24.05 -59.48
C LEU A 415 49.41 25.29 -58.58
N MET A 416 49.61 26.48 -59.13
CA MET A 416 49.56 27.74 -58.37
C MET A 416 48.17 28.01 -57.80
N ALA A 417 47.09 27.78 -58.55
CA ALA A 417 45.72 27.90 -58.06
C ALA A 417 45.46 26.92 -56.91
N LEU A 418 45.90 25.66 -57.03
CA LEU A 418 45.76 24.65 -55.98
C LEU A 418 46.58 25.00 -54.73
N GLN A 419 47.79 25.55 -54.89
CA GLN A 419 48.61 26.05 -53.78
C GLN A 419 47.96 27.24 -53.07
N ALA A 420 47.35 28.17 -53.81
CA ALA A 420 46.61 29.29 -53.24
C ALA A 420 45.43 28.79 -52.38
N VAL A 421 44.57 27.93 -52.95
CA VAL A 421 43.43 27.30 -52.26
C VAL A 421 43.87 26.50 -51.02
N HIS A 422 44.97 25.76 -51.10
CA HIS A 422 45.53 25.04 -49.95
C HIS A 422 46.04 26.01 -48.86
N SER A 423 46.69 27.12 -49.23
CA SER A 423 47.14 28.14 -48.28
C SER A 423 45.98 28.83 -47.57
N GLU A 424 44.87 29.04 -48.28
CA GLU A 424 43.67 29.67 -47.76
C GLU A 424 42.88 28.70 -46.87
N SER A 425 42.79 27.44 -47.26
CA SER A 425 42.26 26.34 -46.42
C SER A 425 43.03 26.21 -45.10
N LEU A 426 44.36 26.35 -45.12
CA LEU A 426 45.16 26.33 -43.89
C LEU A 426 44.88 27.55 -42.99
N LYS A 427 44.76 28.75 -43.56
CA LYS A 427 44.36 29.96 -42.81
C LYS A 427 42.94 29.85 -42.23
N GLU A 428 42.01 29.24 -42.97
CA GLU A 428 40.67 28.95 -42.47
C GLU A 428 40.71 27.94 -41.31
N ILE A 429 41.49 26.86 -41.44
CA ILE A 429 41.69 25.89 -40.36
C ILE A 429 42.33 26.54 -39.11
N GLU A 430 43.27 27.47 -39.26
CA GLU A 430 43.86 28.20 -38.13
C GLU A 430 42.89 29.19 -37.48
N THR A 431 42.14 29.96 -38.27
CA THR A 431 41.11 30.87 -37.73
C THR A 431 39.97 30.10 -37.06
N LEU A 432 39.53 28.96 -37.62
CA LEU A 432 38.56 28.05 -36.98
C LEU A 432 39.13 27.44 -35.68
N ARG A 433 40.41 27.06 -35.63
CA ARG A 433 41.07 26.57 -34.40
C ARG A 433 41.15 27.67 -33.34
N ALA A 434 41.49 28.90 -33.71
CA ALA A 434 41.51 30.05 -32.80
C ALA A 434 40.10 30.37 -32.27
N ALA A 435 39.10 30.39 -33.15
CA ALA A 435 37.69 30.58 -32.78
C ALA A 435 37.20 29.47 -31.84
N LEU A 436 37.48 28.19 -32.12
CA LEU A 436 37.12 27.06 -31.26
C LEU A 436 37.77 27.13 -29.87
N LYS A 437 39.03 27.57 -29.77
CA LYS A 437 39.74 27.72 -28.49
C LYS A 437 39.12 28.82 -27.62
N ASN A 438 38.68 29.91 -28.23
CA ASN A 438 37.99 30.99 -27.53
C ASN A 438 36.55 30.58 -27.16
N LEU A 439 35.79 29.98 -28.09
CA LEU A 439 34.40 29.57 -27.85
C LEU A 439 34.26 28.48 -26.79
N SER A 440 35.20 27.52 -26.73
CA SER A 440 35.18 26.44 -25.73
C SER A 440 35.39 26.96 -24.31
N THR A 441 36.24 27.99 -24.13
CA THR A 441 36.58 28.50 -22.79
C THR A 441 35.42 29.24 -22.12
N ASP A 442 34.61 30.00 -22.88
CA ASP A 442 33.45 30.71 -22.33
C ASP A 442 32.17 29.87 -22.32
N ARG A 443 31.98 28.98 -23.32
CA ARG A 443 30.83 28.06 -23.34
C ARG A 443 30.91 27.03 -22.21
N GLN A 444 32.10 26.57 -21.82
CA GLN A 444 32.27 25.69 -20.67
C GLN A 444 31.82 26.37 -19.36
N LYS A 445 32.17 27.65 -19.15
CA LYS A 445 31.76 28.40 -17.95
C LYS A 445 30.25 28.62 -17.87
N GLN A 446 29.59 28.93 -19.00
CA GLN A 446 28.12 29.03 -19.03
C GLN A 446 27.43 27.67 -18.84
N LEU A 447 27.99 26.60 -19.43
CA LEU A 447 27.46 25.25 -19.27
C LEU A 447 27.57 24.79 -17.81
N ASP A 448 28.72 24.99 -17.17
CA ASP A 448 28.92 24.68 -15.75
C ASP A 448 27.99 25.50 -14.84
N LEU A 449 27.78 26.80 -15.12
CA LEU A 449 26.85 27.62 -14.34
C LEU A 449 25.39 27.16 -14.50
N SER A 450 25.01 26.70 -15.69
CA SER A 450 23.69 26.14 -15.97
C SER A 450 23.50 24.76 -15.31
N LEU A 451 24.47 23.85 -15.48
CA LEU A 451 24.48 22.55 -14.80
C LEU A 451 24.41 22.70 -13.29
N LYS A 452 25.15 23.66 -12.70
CA LYS A 452 25.17 23.87 -11.25
C LYS A 452 23.85 24.44 -10.71
N LYS A 453 23.11 25.21 -11.53
CA LYS A 453 21.72 25.64 -11.21
C LYS A 453 20.75 24.47 -11.30
N GLU A 454 20.81 23.66 -12.35
CA GLU A 454 19.91 22.51 -12.52
C GLU A 454 20.20 21.40 -11.50
N LEU A 455 21.48 21.12 -11.18
CA LEU A 455 21.87 20.23 -10.07
C LEU A 455 21.35 20.73 -8.72
N LYS A 456 21.35 22.05 -8.48
CA LYS A 456 20.79 22.61 -7.24
C LYS A 456 19.27 22.40 -7.17
N LYS A 457 18.57 22.58 -8.30
CA LYS A 457 17.12 22.36 -8.44
C LYS A 457 16.75 20.88 -8.29
N GLN A 458 17.50 19.98 -8.93
CA GLN A 458 17.35 18.52 -8.79
C GLN A 458 17.67 18.05 -7.37
N ARG A 459 18.69 18.62 -6.71
CA ARG A 459 18.95 18.35 -5.28
C ARG A 459 17.84 18.85 -4.38
N SER A 460 17.27 20.04 -4.60
CA SER A 460 16.10 20.47 -3.81
C SER A 460 14.87 19.61 -4.05
N ALA A 461 14.66 19.12 -5.28
CA ALA A 461 13.57 18.19 -5.59
C ALA A 461 13.81 16.82 -4.94
N LEU A 462 15.04 16.30 -4.96
CA LEU A 462 15.43 15.07 -4.25
C LEU A 462 15.20 15.21 -2.75
N VAL A 463 15.66 16.29 -2.11
CA VAL A 463 15.44 16.53 -0.67
C VAL A 463 13.95 16.65 -0.33
N GLN A 464 13.12 17.22 -1.21
CA GLN A 464 11.66 17.23 -1.04
C GLN A 464 11.03 15.84 -1.21
N LEU A 465 11.52 15.04 -2.16
CA LEU A 465 11.09 13.65 -2.35
C LEU A 465 11.54 12.74 -1.21
N GLU A 466 12.76 12.91 -0.70
CA GLU A 466 13.31 12.21 0.48
C GLU A 466 12.53 12.59 1.73
N SER A 467 12.24 13.88 1.95
CA SER A 467 11.40 14.32 3.07
C SER A 467 9.96 13.78 2.98
N SER A 468 9.41 13.65 1.78
CA SER A 468 8.09 13.05 1.55
C SER A 468 8.12 11.53 1.73
N LEU A 469 9.21 10.87 1.32
CA LEU A 469 9.46 9.45 1.53
C LEU A 469 9.59 9.14 3.03
N ASP A 470 10.32 9.95 3.79
CA ASP A 470 10.44 9.82 5.25
C ASP A 470 9.09 10.06 5.95
N GLN A 471 8.32 11.06 5.51
CA GLN A 471 7.00 11.34 6.08
C GLN A 471 5.99 10.21 5.80
N THR A 472 5.97 9.68 4.57
CA THR A 472 5.12 8.51 4.21
C THR A 472 5.61 7.22 4.88
N THR A 473 6.93 7.03 5.01
CA THR A 473 7.51 5.89 5.77
C THR A 473 7.14 5.97 7.25
N LYS A 474 7.10 7.17 7.83
CA LYS A 474 6.65 7.38 9.20
C LYS A 474 5.16 7.07 9.36
N GLN A 475 4.31 7.62 8.48
CA GLN A 475 2.88 7.31 8.46
C GLN A 475 2.62 5.79 8.30
N LEU A 476 3.40 5.11 7.45
CA LEU A 476 3.27 3.67 7.24
C LEU A 476 3.65 2.87 8.51
N LYS A 477 4.69 3.28 9.23
CA LYS A 477 5.04 2.71 10.54
C LYS A 477 4.00 2.99 11.62
N ASP A 478 3.43 4.19 11.64
CA ASP A 478 2.37 4.56 12.59
C ASP A 478 1.11 3.71 12.32
N VAL A 479 0.75 3.48 11.05
CA VAL A 479 -0.35 2.58 10.63
C VAL A 479 -0.03 1.10 10.92
N GLU A 480 1.21 0.64 10.74
CA GLU A 480 1.62 -0.71 11.13
C GLU A 480 1.50 -0.91 12.65
N PHE A 481 1.90 0.09 13.45
CA PHE A 481 1.76 0.07 14.90
C PHE A 481 0.28 0.06 15.35
N GLU A 482 -0.58 0.87 14.71
CA GLU A 482 -2.03 0.84 14.96
C GLU A 482 -2.64 -0.51 14.56
N ARG A 483 -2.27 -1.07 13.40
CA ARG A 483 -2.71 -2.40 12.95
C ARG A 483 -2.33 -3.48 13.95
N ASP A 484 -1.11 -3.46 14.47
CA ASP A 484 -0.63 -4.46 15.42
C ASP A 484 -1.33 -4.31 16.78
N ASN A 485 -1.55 -3.08 17.23
CA ASN A 485 -2.34 -2.79 18.44
C ASN A 485 -3.81 -3.24 18.29
N LEU A 486 -4.44 -2.98 17.13
CA LEU A 486 -5.77 -3.50 16.78
C LEU A 486 -5.79 -5.04 16.71
N SER A 487 -4.72 -5.68 16.20
CA SER A 487 -4.59 -7.14 16.17
C SER A 487 -4.50 -7.73 17.58
N VAL A 488 -3.75 -7.11 18.48
CA VAL A 488 -3.67 -7.50 19.90
C VAL A 488 -5.03 -7.34 20.59
N ASN A 489 -5.72 -6.21 20.37
CA ASN A 489 -7.07 -6.00 20.91
C ASN A 489 -8.10 -6.98 20.34
N MET A 490 -8.05 -7.29 19.04
CA MET A 490 -8.94 -8.27 18.41
C MET A 490 -8.68 -9.68 18.96
N LYS A 491 -7.42 -10.06 19.23
CA LYS A 491 -7.09 -11.32 19.92
C LYS A 491 -7.65 -11.35 21.34
N SER A 492 -7.51 -10.26 22.11
CA SER A 492 -8.04 -10.17 23.48
C SER A 492 -9.57 -10.24 23.52
N LEU A 493 -10.24 -9.58 22.58
CA LEU A 493 -11.70 -9.66 22.41
C LEU A 493 -12.14 -11.06 21.99
N ASN A 494 -11.45 -11.72 21.05
CA ASN A 494 -11.75 -13.12 20.69
C ASN A 494 -11.56 -14.08 21.86
N THR A 495 -10.51 -13.94 22.67
CA THR A 495 -10.37 -14.76 23.89
C THR A 495 -11.50 -14.49 24.88
N LYS A 496 -12.00 -13.25 24.97
CA LYS A 496 -13.12 -12.90 25.85
C LYS A 496 -14.46 -13.42 25.33
N ILE A 497 -14.66 -13.43 24.01
CA ILE A 497 -15.81 -14.07 23.36
C ILE A 497 -15.78 -15.57 23.67
N GLN A 498 -14.65 -16.26 23.47
CA GLN A 498 -14.52 -17.69 23.79
C GLN A 498 -14.78 -18.00 25.27
N THR A 499 -14.33 -17.15 26.21
CA THR A 499 -14.67 -17.36 27.63
C THR A 499 -16.16 -17.21 27.90
N LEU A 500 -16.83 -16.23 27.26
CA LEU A 500 -18.28 -16.04 27.41
C LEU A 500 -19.09 -17.14 26.71
N GLU A 501 -18.63 -17.65 25.57
CA GLU A 501 -19.23 -18.80 24.88
C GLU A 501 -19.14 -20.07 25.76
N ASN A 502 -18.00 -20.30 26.40
CA ASN A 502 -17.83 -21.40 27.35
C ASN A 502 -18.69 -21.24 28.62
N GLU A 503 -18.81 -20.01 29.15
CA GLU A 503 -19.67 -19.69 30.29
C GLU A 503 -21.16 -19.87 29.95
N ILE A 504 -21.60 -19.43 28.77
CA ILE A 504 -22.95 -19.69 28.25
C ILE A 504 -23.20 -21.19 28.08
N LEU A 505 -22.21 -21.96 27.62
CA LEU A 505 -22.32 -23.42 27.50
C LEU A 505 -22.48 -24.08 28.88
N GLN A 506 -21.64 -23.71 29.86
CA GLN A 506 -21.74 -24.20 31.24
C GLN A 506 -23.09 -23.86 31.87
N LEU A 507 -23.54 -22.61 31.80
CA LEU A 507 -24.85 -22.20 32.31
C LEU A 507 -26.02 -22.92 31.61
N LYS A 508 -25.85 -23.28 30.34
CA LYS A 508 -26.85 -24.05 29.59
C LYS A 508 -26.88 -25.52 30.03
N ASP A 509 -25.72 -26.12 30.28
CA ASP A 509 -25.61 -27.48 30.80
C ASP A 509 -26.11 -27.57 32.25
N GLU A 510 -25.84 -26.58 33.09
CA GLU A 510 -26.44 -26.44 34.43
C GLU A 510 -27.96 -26.28 34.38
N ASN A 511 -28.49 -25.44 33.47
CA ASN A 511 -29.93 -25.27 33.30
C ASN A 511 -30.60 -26.55 32.76
N ASN A 512 -29.94 -27.30 31.88
CA ASN A 512 -30.39 -28.63 31.46
C ASN A 512 -30.38 -29.64 32.64
N ALA A 513 -29.34 -29.63 33.48
CA ALA A 513 -29.26 -30.47 34.67
C ALA A 513 -30.37 -30.15 35.67
N LEU A 514 -30.63 -28.87 35.94
CA LEU A 514 -31.73 -28.40 36.79
C LEU A 514 -33.11 -28.72 36.19
N GLN A 515 -33.27 -28.66 34.87
CA GLN A 515 -34.51 -29.10 34.22
C GLN A 515 -34.72 -30.61 34.36
N ASN A 516 -33.66 -31.41 34.28
CA ASN A 516 -33.72 -32.85 34.51
C ASN A 516 -34.03 -33.18 35.99
N GLU A 517 -33.38 -32.52 36.96
CA GLU A 517 -33.76 -32.66 38.39
C GLU A 517 -35.22 -32.25 38.65
N LEU A 518 -35.69 -31.19 38.01
CA LEU A 518 -37.07 -30.70 38.15
C LEU A 518 -38.08 -31.63 37.45
N ALA A 519 -37.67 -32.35 36.39
CA ALA A 519 -38.44 -33.43 35.78
C ALA A 519 -38.49 -34.67 36.70
N ASP A 520 -37.36 -35.07 37.26
CA ASP A 520 -37.25 -36.18 38.22
C ASP A 520 -38.06 -35.91 39.50
N GLU A 521 -38.03 -34.70 40.05
CA GLU A 521 -38.87 -34.31 41.19
C GLU A 521 -40.36 -34.30 40.82
N LYS A 522 -40.72 -33.84 39.62
CA LYS A 522 -42.11 -33.95 39.14
C LYS A 522 -42.55 -35.40 38.98
N GLU A 523 -41.67 -36.30 38.56
CA GLU A 523 -41.97 -37.73 38.47
C GLU A 523 -42.05 -38.40 39.85
N LYS A 524 -41.20 -38.02 40.80
CA LYS A 524 -41.34 -38.44 42.21
C LYS A 524 -42.63 -37.93 42.84
N LEU A 525 -43.07 -36.70 42.51
CA LEU A 525 -44.37 -36.18 42.93
C LEU A 525 -45.54 -36.94 42.29
N SER A 526 -45.49 -37.25 41.01
CA SER A 526 -46.58 -37.97 40.32
C SER A 526 -46.66 -39.46 40.71
N ARG A 527 -45.56 -40.03 41.21
CA ARG A 527 -45.53 -41.37 41.82
C ARG A 527 -46.10 -41.43 43.25
N LYS A 528 -46.41 -40.30 43.91
CA LYS A 528 -47.20 -40.30 45.16
C LYS A 528 -48.68 -40.54 44.84
N LYS A 529 -49.23 -41.64 45.36
CA LYS A 529 -50.67 -41.96 45.32
C LYS A 529 -51.49 -40.80 45.91
N ASN A 530 -52.62 -40.48 45.28
CA ASN A 530 -53.57 -39.49 45.82
C ASN A 530 -54.03 -39.91 47.22
N VAL A 531 -53.93 -38.99 48.19
CA VAL A 531 -54.40 -39.18 49.57
C VAL A 531 -55.91 -39.24 49.59
N THR A 532 -56.47 -40.42 49.84
CA THR A 532 -57.91 -40.62 50.10
C THR A 532 -58.26 -40.26 51.55
N GLU A 533 -59.50 -39.83 51.80
CA GLU A 533 -59.94 -39.19 53.06
C GLU A 533 -59.75 -40.02 54.35
N GLU A 534 -59.46 -41.33 54.26
CA GLU A 534 -59.18 -42.19 55.42
C GLU A 534 -57.73 -42.10 55.93
N ASP A 535 -56.76 -41.66 55.12
CA ASP A 535 -55.34 -41.54 55.53
C ASP A 535 -55.06 -40.30 56.41
N VAL A 536 -55.99 -39.34 56.46
CA VAL A 536 -55.77 -38.06 57.15
C VAL A 536 -55.99 -38.17 58.67
N MET A 537 -56.86 -39.08 59.12
CA MET A 537 -57.28 -39.21 60.52
C MET A 537 -57.45 -40.70 60.90
N PRO A 538 -56.36 -41.44 61.20
CA PRO A 538 -56.45 -42.84 61.61
C PRO A 538 -57.31 -43.01 62.87
N ILE A 539 -57.87 -44.19 63.09
CA ILE A 539 -58.84 -44.46 64.19
C ILE A 539 -58.25 -44.11 65.57
N SER A 540 -56.92 -44.19 65.74
CA SER A 540 -56.19 -43.76 66.94
C SER A 540 -56.30 -42.25 67.23
N ALA A 541 -56.44 -41.39 66.22
CA ALA A 541 -56.56 -39.94 66.39
C ALA A 541 -57.85 -39.50 67.13
N TRP A 542 -58.82 -40.42 67.26
CA TRP A 542 -60.07 -40.19 67.98
C TRP A 542 -60.04 -40.68 69.43
N SER A 543 -58.91 -41.25 69.88
CA SER A 543 -58.75 -41.84 71.21
C SER A 543 -57.79 -40.99 72.06
N CYS A 544 -58.33 -40.16 72.96
CA CYS A 544 -57.54 -39.45 73.95
C CYS A 544 -57.54 -40.21 75.29
N ALA A 545 -56.34 -40.56 75.80
CA ALA A 545 -56.17 -41.32 77.03
C ALA A 545 -56.39 -40.50 78.33
N GLU A 546 -56.47 -39.17 78.21
CA GLU A 546 -56.65 -38.25 79.35
C GLU A 546 -58.12 -38.05 79.74
N PHE A 547 -59.07 -38.46 78.88
CA PHE A 547 -60.49 -38.42 79.23
C PHE A 547 -60.84 -39.53 80.22
N SER A 548 -61.80 -39.23 81.11
CA SER A 548 -62.34 -40.22 82.04
C SER A 548 -62.92 -41.42 81.29
N SER A 549 -62.87 -42.61 81.88
CA SER A 549 -63.27 -43.87 81.23
C SER A 549 -64.70 -43.87 80.69
N THR A 550 -65.60 -43.08 81.29
CA THR A 550 -66.96 -42.85 80.79
C THR A 550 -66.98 -41.97 79.54
N LEU A 551 -66.32 -40.81 79.56
CA LEU A 551 -66.24 -39.91 78.40
C LEU A 551 -65.51 -40.56 77.22
N ALA A 552 -64.38 -41.24 77.47
CA ALA A 552 -63.61 -41.94 76.44
C ALA A 552 -64.43 -43.06 75.76
N SER A 553 -65.30 -43.75 76.51
CA SER A 553 -66.23 -44.77 75.98
C SER A 553 -67.25 -44.15 75.02
N ASP A 554 -67.85 -43.02 75.38
CA ASP A 554 -68.89 -42.38 74.55
C ASP A 554 -68.31 -41.68 73.31
N VAL A 555 -67.12 -41.08 73.43
CA VAL A 555 -66.34 -40.60 72.26
C VAL A 555 -66.00 -41.76 71.32
N SER A 556 -65.58 -42.92 71.86
CA SER A 556 -65.26 -44.12 71.06
C SER A 556 -66.47 -44.68 70.31
N LYS A 557 -67.69 -44.60 70.87
CA LYS A 557 -68.93 -45.02 70.19
C LYS A 557 -69.23 -44.17 68.96
N ILE A 558 -68.99 -42.85 69.02
CA ILE A 558 -69.14 -41.96 67.86
C ILE A 558 -68.02 -42.22 66.84
N ALA A 559 -66.77 -42.36 67.29
CA ALA A 559 -65.62 -42.57 66.42
C ALA A 559 -65.77 -43.83 65.54
N ARG A 560 -66.30 -44.92 66.10
CA ARG A 560 -66.55 -46.21 65.40
C ARG A 560 -67.76 -46.20 64.44
N ASN A 561 -68.55 -45.14 64.38
CA ASN A 561 -69.70 -45.07 63.47
C ASN A 561 -69.26 -44.65 62.06
N ASN A 562 -69.09 -45.61 61.14
CA ASN A 562 -68.61 -45.35 59.77
C ASN A 562 -69.62 -44.60 58.88
N SER A 563 -70.87 -44.41 59.31
CA SER A 563 -71.88 -43.66 58.55
C SER A 563 -71.74 -42.13 58.70
N LEU A 564 -70.90 -41.64 59.62
CA LEU A 564 -70.67 -40.21 59.86
C LEU A 564 -69.35 -39.74 59.23
N LYS A 565 -69.39 -38.65 58.47
CA LYS A 565 -68.18 -38.00 57.93
C LYS A 565 -67.33 -37.35 59.03
N PRO A 566 -66.00 -37.20 58.87
CA PRO A 566 -65.11 -36.68 59.93
C PRO A 566 -65.55 -35.36 60.58
N PRO A 567 -66.04 -34.33 59.86
CA PRO A 567 -66.52 -33.09 60.48
C PRO A 567 -67.73 -33.31 61.39
N SER A 568 -68.64 -34.21 60.99
CA SER A 568 -69.82 -34.58 61.79
C SER A 568 -69.44 -35.40 63.02
N LYS A 569 -68.42 -36.27 62.92
CA LYS A 569 -67.83 -36.98 64.08
C LYS A 569 -67.25 -35.98 65.08
N LEU A 570 -66.41 -35.03 64.62
CA LEU A 570 -65.85 -33.97 65.46
C LEU A 570 -66.94 -33.18 66.20
N ALA A 571 -67.95 -32.68 65.47
CA ALA A 571 -69.03 -31.89 66.07
C ALA A 571 -69.83 -32.67 67.14
N ALA A 572 -70.12 -33.95 66.89
CA ALA A 572 -70.81 -34.81 67.85
C ALA A 572 -69.95 -35.16 69.07
N ILE A 573 -68.65 -35.39 68.88
CA ILE A 573 -67.67 -35.63 69.95
C ILE A 573 -67.53 -34.39 70.85
N TYR A 574 -67.34 -33.20 70.27
CA TYR A 574 -67.29 -31.95 71.04
C TYR A 574 -68.57 -31.72 71.83
N LYS A 575 -69.75 -32.02 71.27
CA LYS A 575 -71.03 -31.90 71.98
C LYS A 575 -71.11 -32.81 73.22
N ILE A 576 -70.62 -34.06 73.13
CA ILE A 576 -70.57 -34.97 74.29
C ILE A 576 -69.54 -34.47 75.33
N ILE A 577 -68.38 -33.98 74.90
CA ILE A 577 -67.36 -33.41 75.80
C ILE A 577 -67.93 -32.22 76.58
N ILE A 578 -68.61 -31.29 75.88
CA ILE A 578 -69.27 -30.14 76.50
C ILE A 578 -70.31 -30.60 77.53
N GLN A 579 -71.24 -31.48 77.15
CA GLN A 579 -72.29 -31.99 78.07
C GLN A 579 -71.72 -32.71 79.30
N TYR A 580 -70.60 -33.44 79.14
CA TYR A 580 -69.93 -34.10 80.25
C TYR A 580 -69.34 -33.09 81.25
N PHE A 581 -68.68 -32.03 80.75
CA PHE A 581 -68.10 -31.00 81.61
C PHE A 581 -69.14 -30.04 82.19
N GLU A 582 -70.20 -29.69 81.45
CA GLU A 582 -71.37 -28.98 81.99
C GLU A 582 -71.96 -29.72 83.21
N LYS A 583 -72.12 -31.04 83.10
CA LYS A 583 -72.61 -31.86 84.22
C LYS A 583 -71.62 -31.97 85.39
N GLN A 584 -70.31 -31.96 85.15
CA GLN A 584 -69.32 -31.85 86.22
C GLN A 584 -69.34 -30.47 86.90
N MET A 585 -69.51 -29.40 86.13
CA MET A 585 -69.64 -28.04 86.64
C MET A 585 -70.91 -27.91 87.50
N GLU A 586 -72.06 -28.37 87.01
CA GLU A 586 -73.31 -28.40 87.77
C GLU A 586 -73.17 -29.21 89.09
N HIS A 587 -72.47 -30.35 89.08
CA HIS A 587 -72.21 -31.10 90.30
C HIS A 587 -71.28 -30.35 91.28
N ARG A 588 -70.26 -29.64 90.76
CA ARG A 588 -69.38 -28.78 91.57
C ARG A 588 -70.10 -27.57 92.13
N ASP A 589 -70.93 -26.91 91.34
CA ASP A 589 -71.69 -25.74 91.76
C ASP A 589 -72.71 -26.12 92.84
N ASN A 590 -73.35 -27.29 92.73
CA ASN A 590 -74.19 -27.84 93.79
C ASN A 590 -73.38 -28.16 95.07
N ALA A 591 -72.19 -28.75 94.95
CA ALA A 591 -71.33 -29.00 96.12
C ALA A 591 -70.81 -27.70 96.77
N ILE A 592 -70.48 -26.68 95.97
CA ILE A 592 -70.13 -25.33 96.46
C ILE A 592 -71.33 -24.71 97.19
N LYS A 593 -72.55 -24.88 96.66
CA LYS A 593 -73.77 -24.41 97.29
C LYS A 593 -74.05 -25.13 98.62
N GLU A 594 -73.91 -26.44 98.69
CA GLU A 594 -74.03 -27.21 99.93
C GLU A 594 -72.99 -26.77 100.99
N ILE A 595 -71.75 -26.48 100.56
CA ILE A 595 -70.70 -25.92 101.44
C ILE A 595 -71.06 -24.50 101.89
N SER A 596 -71.60 -23.66 101.01
CA SER A 596 -72.07 -22.30 101.37
C SER A 596 -73.20 -22.37 102.39
N ASP A 597 -74.22 -23.19 102.15
CA ASP A 597 -75.36 -23.41 103.05
C ASP A 597 -74.90 -23.97 104.41
N ALA A 598 -73.84 -24.78 104.44
CA ALA A 598 -73.22 -25.25 105.68
C ALA A 598 -72.42 -24.14 106.39
N LEU A 599 -71.72 -23.29 105.65
CA LEU A 599 -70.92 -22.18 106.19
C LEU A 599 -71.81 -21.06 106.74
N ASP A 600 -72.94 -20.77 106.09
CA ASP A 600 -73.97 -19.87 106.62
C ASP A 600 -74.62 -20.44 107.89
N LYS A 601 -74.90 -21.74 107.97
CA LYS A 601 -75.34 -22.38 109.24
C LYS A 601 -74.31 -22.24 110.36
N VAL A 602 -73.02 -22.39 110.06
CA VAL A 602 -71.94 -22.17 111.05
C VAL A 602 -71.87 -20.70 111.46
N LYS A 603 -72.05 -19.76 110.54
CA LYS A 603 -72.09 -18.32 110.79
C LYS A 603 -73.30 -17.92 111.64
N ASP A 604 -74.47 -18.49 111.41
CA ASP A 604 -75.66 -18.28 112.24
C ASP A 604 -75.46 -18.84 113.64
N MET A 605 -74.84 -20.02 113.76
CA MET A 605 -74.52 -20.65 115.04
C MET A 605 -73.49 -19.85 115.84
N ALA A 606 -72.44 -19.33 115.18
CA ALA A 606 -71.46 -18.44 115.79
C ALA A 606 -72.05 -17.08 116.16
N SER A 607 -72.92 -16.50 115.33
CA SER A 607 -73.62 -15.25 115.62
C SER A 607 -74.57 -15.41 116.80
N SER A 608 -75.30 -16.53 116.87
CA SER A 608 -76.15 -16.90 118.01
C SER A 608 -75.32 -17.08 119.29
N MET A 609 -74.17 -17.75 119.23
CA MET A 609 -73.25 -17.91 120.36
C MET A 609 -72.68 -16.57 120.84
N ILE A 610 -72.31 -15.66 119.94
CA ILE A 610 -71.79 -14.33 120.30
C ILE A 610 -72.90 -13.45 120.87
N VAL A 611 -74.12 -13.48 120.30
CA VAL A 611 -75.29 -12.79 120.87
C VAL A 611 -75.62 -13.33 122.26
N ALA A 612 -75.60 -14.65 122.47
CA ALA A 612 -75.84 -15.26 123.78
C ALA A 612 -74.76 -14.88 124.81
N ALA A 613 -73.48 -14.88 124.41
CA ALA A 613 -72.38 -14.43 125.26
C ALA A 613 -72.50 -12.93 125.60
N SER A 614 -72.82 -12.07 124.63
CA SER A 614 -73.02 -10.65 124.87
C SER A 614 -74.24 -10.36 125.74
N LEU A 615 -75.35 -11.10 125.59
CA LEU A 615 -76.48 -11.00 126.52
C LEU A 615 -76.05 -11.36 127.96
N ALA A 616 -75.28 -12.44 128.11
CA ALA A 616 -74.83 -12.94 129.40
C ALA A 616 -73.82 -12.04 130.12
N PHE A 617 -72.94 -11.34 129.39
CA PHE A 617 -71.88 -10.50 129.96
C PHE A 617 -72.14 -8.99 129.92
N THR A 618 -72.97 -8.49 128.99
CA THR A 618 -73.23 -7.05 128.81
C THR A 618 -74.70 -6.65 128.86
N GLY A 619 -75.64 -7.59 128.95
CA GLY A 619 -77.09 -7.30 129.07
C GLY A 619 -77.77 -6.79 127.80
N GLU A 620 -76.99 -6.32 126.81
CA GLU A 620 -77.47 -5.80 125.52
C GLU A 620 -77.05 -6.72 124.37
N ALA A 621 -77.94 -6.92 123.39
CA ALA A 621 -77.66 -7.68 122.18
C ALA A 621 -76.91 -6.80 121.15
N PRO A 622 -75.69 -7.18 120.69
CA PRO A 622 -74.98 -6.41 119.68
C PRO A 622 -75.69 -6.50 118.33
N GLN A 623 -75.80 -5.37 117.63
CA GLN A 623 -76.39 -5.36 116.29
C GLN A 623 -75.52 -6.15 115.30
N SER A 624 -76.18 -6.96 114.48
CA SER A 624 -75.61 -8.12 113.75
C SER A 624 -74.41 -7.82 112.83
N ASN A 625 -74.21 -6.57 112.41
CA ASN A 625 -73.13 -6.18 111.52
C ASN A 625 -71.78 -5.86 112.22
N SER A 626 -71.71 -5.88 113.56
CA SER A 626 -70.49 -5.52 114.33
C SER A 626 -69.72 -6.72 114.91
N ILE A 627 -70.16 -7.94 114.61
CA ILE A 627 -69.79 -9.19 115.32
C ILE A 627 -68.32 -9.62 115.10
N LEU A 628 -67.65 -9.13 114.04
CA LEU A 628 -66.27 -9.49 113.69
C LEU A 628 -65.26 -8.32 113.77
N CYS A 629 -65.62 -7.20 114.39
CA CYS A 629 -64.67 -6.12 114.65
C CYS A 629 -63.77 -6.45 115.85
N GLU A 630 -62.46 -6.37 115.65
CA GLU A 630 -61.40 -6.62 116.65
C GLU A 630 -61.64 -5.85 117.97
N THR A 631 -62.18 -4.64 117.86
CA THR A 631 -62.60 -3.76 118.96
C THR A 631 -63.68 -4.35 119.88
N THR A 632 -64.62 -5.13 119.33
CA THR A 632 -65.72 -5.73 120.10
C THR A 632 -65.20 -6.90 120.94
N VAL A 633 -64.34 -7.73 120.34
CA VAL A 633 -63.66 -8.84 121.03
C VAL A 633 -62.72 -8.33 122.13
N ALA A 634 -61.95 -7.26 121.86
CA ALA A 634 -61.07 -6.64 122.84
C ALA A 634 -61.83 -6.14 124.09
N LYS A 635 -62.99 -5.49 123.92
CA LYS A 635 -63.85 -5.06 125.05
C LYS A 635 -64.37 -6.24 125.87
N LEU A 636 -64.77 -7.34 125.21
CA LEU A 636 -65.31 -8.52 125.87
C LEU A 636 -64.23 -9.25 126.70
N VAL A 637 -62.99 -9.30 126.18
CA VAL A 637 -61.80 -9.79 126.91
C VAL A 637 -61.44 -8.89 128.09
N GLN A 638 -61.60 -7.57 127.96
CA GLN A 638 -61.35 -6.63 129.07
C GLN A 638 -62.35 -6.83 130.22
N ILE A 639 -63.64 -6.91 129.92
CA ILE A 639 -64.71 -7.18 130.91
C ILE A 639 -64.49 -8.53 131.62
N LEU A 640 -64.06 -9.57 130.88
CA LEU A 640 -63.70 -10.88 131.45
C LEU A 640 -62.53 -10.82 132.44
N ASN A 641 -61.59 -9.88 132.28
CA ASN A 641 -60.48 -9.68 133.22
C ASN A 641 -60.85 -8.84 134.45
N ASP A 642 -61.87 -7.98 134.36
CA ASP A 642 -62.33 -7.15 135.48
C ASP A 642 -63.36 -7.85 136.38
N TYR A 643 -64.13 -8.82 135.84
CA TYR A 643 -65.14 -9.62 136.57
C TYR A 643 -64.67 -10.25 137.92
N PRO A 644 -63.41 -10.72 138.09
CA PRO A 644 -62.93 -11.22 139.38
C PRO A 644 -62.89 -10.17 140.50
N ARG A 645 -62.78 -8.87 140.17
CA ARG A 645 -62.81 -7.79 141.17
C ARG A 645 -64.22 -7.55 141.69
N GLU A 646 -65.18 -7.33 140.81
CA GLU A 646 -66.57 -7.04 141.21
C GLU A 646 -67.19 -8.17 142.05
N ARG A 647 -66.87 -9.43 141.72
CA ARG A 647 -67.31 -10.59 142.51
C ARG A 647 -66.78 -10.56 143.96
N SER A 648 -65.56 -10.04 144.18
CA SER A 648 -64.99 -9.90 145.53
C SER A 648 -65.74 -8.86 146.36
N ASP A 649 -66.18 -7.77 145.74
CA ASP A 649 -66.84 -6.66 146.44
C ASP A 649 -68.30 -7.02 146.78
N ILE A 650 -69.05 -7.63 145.86
CA ILE A 650 -70.41 -8.13 146.11
C ILE A 650 -70.42 -9.19 147.23
N GLN A 651 -69.42 -10.07 147.29
CA GLN A 651 -69.34 -11.09 148.34
C GLN A 651 -69.06 -10.48 149.74
N ARG A 652 -68.50 -9.26 149.79
CA ARG A 652 -68.30 -8.48 151.02
C ARG A 652 -69.59 -7.82 151.50
N GLU A 653 -70.40 -7.33 150.57
CA GLU A 653 -71.70 -6.68 150.86
C GLU A 653 -72.75 -7.70 151.33
N LEU A 654 -72.74 -8.92 150.78
CA LEU A 654 -73.65 -10.00 151.18
C LEU A 654 -73.42 -10.49 152.62
N GLN A 655 -72.17 -10.44 153.11
CA GLN A 655 -71.86 -10.70 154.53
C GLN A 655 -72.41 -9.61 155.46
N LEU A 656 -72.45 -8.35 155.00
CA LEU A 656 -73.06 -7.25 155.75
C LEU A 656 -74.58 -7.46 155.88
N LEU A 657 -75.23 -7.89 154.80
CA LEU A 657 -76.69 -8.06 154.76
C LEU A 657 -77.19 -9.20 155.67
N HIS A 658 -76.45 -10.30 155.79
CA HIS A 658 -76.78 -11.36 156.77
C HIS A 658 -76.80 -10.85 158.21
N SER A 659 -75.86 -9.96 158.58
CA SER A 659 -75.81 -9.39 159.94
C SER A 659 -77.04 -8.55 160.29
N TYR A 660 -77.74 -7.98 159.30
CA TYR A 660 -78.99 -7.24 159.51
C TYR A 660 -80.20 -8.17 159.72
N VAL A 661 -80.25 -9.33 159.05
CA VAL A 661 -81.36 -10.29 159.17
C VAL A 661 -81.36 -10.96 160.54
N ASP A 662 -80.19 -11.31 161.07
CA ASP A 662 -80.06 -11.86 162.43
C ASP A 662 -80.47 -10.82 163.50
N MET A 663 -80.16 -9.54 163.28
CA MET A 663 -80.59 -8.44 164.15
C MET A 663 -82.12 -8.25 164.10
N PHE A 664 -82.74 -8.39 162.93
CA PHE A 664 -84.19 -8.24 162.75
C PHE A 664 -84.97 -9.36 163.46
N ASN A 665 -84.54 -10.61 163.30
CA ASN A 665 -85.16 -11.76 163.97
C ASN A 665 -85.01 -11.73 165.50
N SER A 666 -83.93 -11.11 166.02
CA SER A 666 -83.76 -10.89 167.46
C SER A 666 -84.68 -9.80 168.05
N THR A 667 -85.39 -9.01 167.24
CA THR A 667 -86.08 -7.79 167.69
C THR A 667 -87.62 -7.93 167.75
N PHE A 668 -88.23 -8.90 167.06
CA PHE A 668 -89.70 -8.98 166.86
C PHE A 668 -90.32 -10.36 167.11
N GLY A 669 -90.03 -11.01 168.23
CA GLY A 669 -90.63 -12.32 168.58
C GLY A 669 -92.15 -12.27 168.78
N ILE A 670 -92.91 -13.15 168.11
CA ILE A 670 -94.37 -13.25 168.17
C ILE A 670 -94.82 -14.73 168.13
N GLU A 671 -95.69 -15.14 169.08
CA GLU A 671 -96.37 -16.44 169.13
C GLU A 671 -97.90 -16.25 169.37
N ASP A 672 -98.73 -16.92 168.55
CA ASP A 672 -100.14 -17.38 168.69
C ASP A 672 -101.34 -16.50 169.18
N THR A 673 -102.53 -16.71 168.60
CA THR A 673 -103.89 -16.43 169.19
C THR A 673 -105.05 -17.14 168.44
N ARG A 674 -106.19 -17.41 169.13
CA ARG A 674 -107.48 -17.96 168.59
C ARG A 674 -108.73 -17.36 169.27
N ASP A 675 -109.90 -17.55 168.62
CA ASP A 675 -111.32 -17.49 169.04
C ASP A 675 -112.21 -16.34 168.50
N LEU A 676 -113.33 -16.70 167.84
CA LEU A 676 -114.29 -15.76 167.21
C LEU A 676 -115.72 -16.34 166.97
N THR A 677 -116.25 -17.18 167.87
CA THR A 677 -117.31 -18.16 167.47
C THR A 677 -118.73 -17.94 168.03
N THR A 678 -119.02 -16.90 168.82
CA THR A 678 -120.27 -16.83 169.64
C THR A 678 -121.27 -15.70 169.33
N MET A 679 -121.09 -14.88 168.29
CA MET A 679 -121.92 -13.67 168.08
C MET A 679 -123.20 -13.85 167.24
N THR A 680 -123.47 -15.05 166.70
CA THR A 680 -124.35 -15.22 165.51
C THR A 680 -125.86 -15.40 165.79
N GLU A 681 -126.28 -15.80 167.00
CA GLU A 681 -127.61 -16.42 167.19
C GLU A 681 -128.81 -15.44 167.28
N ASN A 682 -128.62 -14.23 167.82
CA ASN A 682 -129.75 -13.39 168.27
C ASN A 682 -130.49 -12.57 167.18
N VAL A 683 -129.98 -12.52 165.95
CA VAL A 683 -130.52 -11.65 164.88
C VAL A 683 -131.84 -12.15 164.27
N LYS A 684 -132.18 -13.44 164.42
CA LYS A 684 -133.26 -14.09 163.64
C LYS A 684 -134.69 -13.58 163.84
N LYS A 685 -135.08 -13.09 165.02
CA LYS A 685 -136.51 -12.90 165.38
C LYS A 685 -137.17 -11.61 164.86
N VAL A 686 -136.41 -10.59 164.46
CA VAL A 686 -136.97 -9.30 163.99
C VAL A 686 -137.46 -9.38 162.52
N HIS A 687 -137.04 -10.41 161.78
CA HIS A 687 -137.16 -10.46 160.32
C HIS A 687 -138.58 -10.75 159.80
N GLU A 688 -139.44 -11.42 160.58
CA GLU A 688 -140.69 -12.00 160.06
C GLU A 688 -141.83 -10.99 159.85
N ALA A 689 -141.93 -9.95 160.69
CA ALA A 689 -143.02 -8.97 160.60
C ALA A 689 -142.94 -8.05 159.35
N ILE A 690 -141.74 -7.85 158.80
CA ILE A 690 -141.51 -7.00 157.62
C ILE A 690 -141.96 -7.70 156.32
N ASN A 691 -141.94 -9.03 156.28
CA ASN A 691 -142.23 -9.83 155.08
C ASN A 691 -143.67 -9.71 154.55
N ALA A 692 -144.64 -9.32 155.38
CA ALA A 692 -146.04 -9.21 154.95
C ALA A 692 -146.29 -8.05 153.97
N LYS A 693 -145.61 -6.90 154.15
CA LYS A 693 -145.75 -5.73 153.25
C LYS A 693 -144.93 -5.88 151.95
N LEU A 694 -143.86 -6.67 151.97
CA LEU A 694 -143.00 -6.91 150.80
C LEU A 694 -143.72 -7.62 149.65
N LYS A 695 -144.57 -8.61 149.95
CA LYS A 695 -145.22 -9.48 148.94
C LYS A 695 -146.12 -8.77 147.92
N LEU A 696 -146.62 -7.57 148.22
CA LEU A 696 -147.39 -6.77 147.25
C LEU A 696 -146.48 -5.99 146.30
N GLY A 697 -145.30 -5.56 146.77
CA GLY A 697 -144.26 -4.93 145.94
C GLY A 697 -143.59 -5.91 144.99
N GLU A 698 -143.29 -7.13 145.45
CA GLU A 698 -142.65 -8.19 144.65
C GLU A 698 -143.37 -8.49 143.32
N LYS A 699 -144.71 -8.45 143.31
CA LYS A 699 -145.49 -8.72 142.10
C LYS A 699 -145.38 -7.62 141.04
N ARG A 700 -145.14 -6.37 141.43
CA ARG A 700 -144.82 -5.28 140.49
C ARG A 700 -143.35 -5.35 140.07
N LEU A 701 -142.44 -5.62 141.00
CA LEU A 701 -140.99 -5.71 140.73
C LEU A 701 -140.64 -6.83 139.74
N LYS A 702 -141.27 -8.00 139.85
CA LYS A 702 -141.03 -9.15 138.94
C LYS A 702 -141.40 -8.86 137.47
N LYS A 703 -142.37 -7.97 137.19
CA LYS A 703 -142.70 -7.58 135.81
C LYS A 703 -141.72 -6.55 135.22
N LEU A 704 -141.08 -5.73 136.06
CA LEU A 704 -140.03 -4.81 135.64
C LEU A 704 -138.72 -5.54 135.35
N ARG A 705 -138.27 -6.42 136.26
CA ARG A 705 -137.05 -7.23 136.04
C ARG A 705 -137.12 -8.10 134.78
N ALA A 706 -138.26 -8.74 134.52
CA ALA A 706 -138.46 -9.54 133.30
C ALA A 706 -138.47 -8.73 131.98
N LEU A 707 -138.46 -7.38 132.07
CA LEU A 707 -138.21 -6.49 130.94
C LEU A 707 -136.74 -6.01 130.92
N GLU A 708 -136.14 -5.73 132.08
CA GLU A 708 -134.70 -5.44 132.22
C GLU A 708 -133.84 -6.59 131.70
N ASP A 709 -134.06 -7.83 132.17
CA ASP A 709 -133.29 -9.03 131.76
C ASP A 709 -133.32 -9.21 130.22
N LYS A 710 -134.44 -8.89 129.58
CA LYS A 710 -134.57 -8.96 128.11
C LYS A 710 -133.80 -7.85 127.40
N LEU A 711 -133.83 -6.64 127.95
CA LEU A 711 -133.11 -5.49 127.42
C LEU A 711 -131.59 -5.71 127.53
N GLU A 712 -131.13 -6.27 128.65
CA GLU A 712 -129.73 -6.66 128.88
C GLU A 712 -129.27 -7.74 127.89
N THR A 713 -130.07 -8.80 127.66
CA THR A 713 -129.72 -9.80 126.63
C THR A 713 -129.61 -9.20 125.22
N TYR A 714 -130.50 -8.27 124.85
CA TYR A 714 -130.40 -7.59 123.56
C TYR A 714 -129.16 -6.68 123.47
N GLU A 715 -128.79 -5.97 124.54
CA GLU A 715 -127.56 -5.18 124.55
C GLU A 715 -126.31 -6.04 124.39
N ASP A 716 -126.23 -7.18 125.07
CA ASP A 716 -125.04 -8.04 125.03
C ASP A 716 -124.88 -8.76 123.69
N ASP A 717 -125.96 -9.21 123.06
CA ASP A 717 -125.89 -9.74 121.69
C ASP A 717 -125.49 -8.63 120.70
N THR A 718 -126.04 -7.41 120.84
CA THR A 718 -125.63 -6.25 120.00
C THR A 718 -124.17 -5.81 120.26
N LYS A 719 -123.61 -6.06 121.45
CA LYS A 719 -122.18 -5.84 121.77
C LYS A 719 -121.30 -6.92 121.16
N ARG A 720 -121.74 -8.19 121.15
CA ARG A 720 -121.01 -9.31 120.52
C ARG A 720 -120.94 -9.14 119.01
N GLU A 721 -122.05 -8.83 118.37
CA GLU A 721 -122.12 -8.58 116.92
C GLU A 721 -121.23 -7.39 116.52
N ARG A 722 -121.25 -6.29 117.31
CA ARG A 722 -120.31 -5.18 117.11
C ARG A 722 -118.84 -5.61 117.20
N LYS A 723 -118.46 -6.38 118.23
CA LYS A 723 -117.07 -6.87 118.35
C LYS A 723 -116.64 -7.80 117.22
N GLN A 724 -117.56 -8.61 116.68
CA GLN A 724 -117.27 -9.45 115.52
C GLN A 724 -117.06 -8.60 114.25
N LEU A 725 -117.95 -7.66 113.97
CA LEU A 725 -117.80 -6.73 112.85
C LEU A 725 -116.54 -5.87 112.97
N GLU A 726 -116.17 -5.44 114.19
CA GLU A 726 -114.97 -4.64 114.45
C GLU A 726 -113.67 -5.46 114.22
N ALA A 727 -113.68 -6.75 114.55
CA ALA A 727 -112.58 -7.68 114.23
C ALA A 727 -112.49 -8.00 112.71
N GLU A 728 -113.62 -8.10 112.02
CA GLU A 728 -113.67 -8.24 110.56
C GLU A 728 -113.20 -6.96 109.84
N ILE A 729 -113.55 -5.79 110.35
CA ILE A 729 -113.03 -4.50 109.85
C ILE A 729 -111.52 -4.43 110.05
N GLN A 730 -110.99 -4.82 111.22
CA GLN A 730 -109.55 -4.82 111.45
C GLN A 730 -108.82 -5.79 110.51
N THR A 731 -109.27 -7.04 110.39
CA THR A 731 -108.63 -8.01 109.48
C THR A 731 -108.79 -7.67 108.00
N ASN A 732 -109.78 -6.87 107.62
CA ASN A 732 -109.88 -6.31 106.27
C ASN A 732 -108.97 -5.07 106.08
N ASN A 733 -108.79 -4.22 107.10
CA ASN A 733 -107.80 -3.15 107.08
C ASN A 733 -106.37 -3.70 106.95
N ASP A 734 -106.02 -4.73 107.71
CA ASP A 734 -104.69 -5.38 107.63
C ASP A 734 -104.43 -5.92 106.21
N LYS A 735 -105.45 -6.55 105.58
CA LYS A 735 -105.37 -7.00 104.18
C LYS A 735 -105.27 -5.85 103.18
N ILE A 736 -105.98 -4.74 103.41
CA ILE A 736 -105.88 -3.54 102.56
C ILE A 736 -104.45 -2.98 102.65
N GLN A 737 -103.88 -2.91 103.86
CA GLN A 737 -102.52 -2.42 104.08
C GLN A 737 -101.46 -3.32 103.42
N ASP A 738 -101.60 -4.64 103.49
CA ASP A 738 -100.74 -5.59 102.78
C ASP A 738 -100.88 -5.47 101.25
N LEU A 739 -102.11 -5.26 100.75
CA LEU A 739 -102.35 -5.04 99.32
C LEU A 739 -101.76 -3.71 98.85
N GLU A 740 -101.88 -2.63 99.63
CA GLU A 740 -101.26 -1.33 99.36
C GLU A 740 -99.72 -1.43 99.33
N LEU A 741 -99.12 -2.14 100.30
CA LEU A 741 -97.67 -2.38 100.33
C LEU A 741 -97.19 -3.15 99.09
N ASN A 742 -97.96 -4.15 98.64
CA ASN A 742 -97.64 -4.92 97.43
C ASN A 742 -97.88 -4.11 96.15
N LEU A 743 -98.90 -3.26 96.10
CA LEU A 743 -99.13 -2.30 95.01
C LEU A 743 -98.00 -1.27 94.92
N GLN A 744 -97.47 -0.83 96.06
CA GLN A 744 -96.34 0.08 96.12
C GLN A 744 -95.05 -0.58 95.59
N LYS A 745 -94.73 -1.80 96.04
CA LYS A 745 -93.60 -2.59 95.51
C LYS A 745 -93.71 -2.80 93.99
N ALA A 746 -94.89 -3.20 93.51
CA ALA A 746 -95.13 -3.38 92.08
C ALA A 746 -94.96 -2.07 91.28
N ASN A 747 -95.39 -0.93 91.83
CA ASN A 747 -95.18 0.39 91.21
C ASN A 747 -93.69 0.79 91.18
N ASP A 748 -92.92 0.48 92.22
CA ASP A 748 -91.49 0.78 92.26
C ASP A 748 -90.69 -0.14 91.29
N ASP A 749 -91.07 -1.41 91.15
CA ASP A 749 -90.52 -2.29 90.10
C ASP A 749 -90.90 -1.81 88.69
N ILE A 750 -92.15 -1.36 88.46
CA ILE A 750 -92.56 -0.75 87.18
C ILE A 750 -91.73 0.51 86.89
N ARG A 751 -91.43 1.35 87.89
CA ARG A 751 -90.56 2.52 87.75
C ARG A 751 -89.12 2.12 87.42
N ARG A 752 -88.57 1.09 88.05
CA ARG A 752 -87.22 0.55 87.78
C ARG A 752 -87.13 0.01 86.36
N LEU A 753 -88.08 -0.83 85.94
CA LEU A 753 -88.16 -1.36 84.57
C LEU A 753 -88.39 -0.26 83.53
N THR A 754 -89.11 0.80 83.87
CA THR A 754 -89.30 1.97 82.98
C THR A 754 -88.00 2.76 82.80
N THR A 755 -87.22 2.97 83.87
CA THR A 755 -85.90 3.63 83.78
C THR A 755 -84.88 2.76 83.05
N GLU A 756 -84.87 1.45 83.29
CA GLU A 756 -84.02 0.48 82.60
C GLU A 756 -84.33 0.43 81.08
N LYS A 757 -85.62 0.34 80.71
CA LYS A 757 -86.07 0.46 79.31
C LYS A 757 -85.67 1.78 78.66
N GLN A 758 -85.69 2.88 79.41
CA GLN A 758 -85.29 4.20 78.91
C GLN A 758 -83.77 4.33 78.75
N ASN A 759 -82.98 3.64 79.57
CA ASN A 759 -81.52 3.55 79.43
C ASN A 759 -81.13 2.66 78.25
N LEU A 760 -81.72 1.47 78.11
CA LEU A 760 -81.53 0.60 76.94
C LEU A 760 -81.96 1.27 75.63
N ALA A 761 -82.99 2.12 75.65
CA ALA A 761 -83.36 2.92 74.48
C ALA A 761 -82.29 3.97 74.10
N LYS A 762 -81.65 4.62 75.08
CA LYS A 762 -80.52 5.55 74.85
C LYS A 762 -79.27 4.81 74.36
N GLU A 763 -79.01 3.63 74.90
CA GLU A 763 -77.87 2.79 74.52
C GLU A 763 -78.03 2.24 73.09
N LYS A 764 -79.25 1.79 72.73
CA LYS A 764 -79.61 1.44 71.36
C LYS A 764 -79.50 2.64 70.39
N ALA A 765 -79.86 3.85 70.82
CA ALA A 765 -79.67 5.05 70.02
C ALA A 765 -78.17 5.32 69.76
N ARG A 766 -77.32 5.25 70.79
CA ARG A 766 -75.86 5.40 70.66
C ARG A 766 -75.24 4.35 69.72
N ALA A 767 -75.64 3.08 69.85
CA ALA A 767 -75.17 2.02 68.97
C ALA A 767 -75.60 2.24 67.51
N ASN A 768 -76.81 2.78 67.28
CA ASN A 768 -77.26 3.15 65.93
C ASN A 768 -76.47 4.35 65.37
N ASP A 769 -76.19 5.38 66.18
CA ASP A 769 -75.37 6.54 65.78
C ASP A 769 -73.92 6.11 65.46
N GLU A 770 -73.36 5.17 66.23
CA GLU A 770 -72.03 4.60 66.02
C GLU A 770 -71.98 3.75 64.73
N VAL A 771 -73.00 2.94 64.45
CA VAL A 771 -73.14 2.22 63.17
C VAL A 771 -73.30 3.19 62.00
N ALA A 772 -74.07 4.27 62.14
CA ALA A 772 -74.21 5.29 61.10
C ALA A 772 -72.89 6.03 60.81
N ASN A 773 -72.11 6.34 61.84
CA ASN A 773 -70.78 6.93 61.68
C ASN A 773 -69.81 5.96 60.99
N LEU A 774 -69.77 4.70 61.40
CA LEU A 774 -68.94 3.67 60.76
C LEU A 774 -69.34 3.41 59.30
N GLN A 775 -70.65 3.47 58.97
CA GLN A 775 -71.12 3.42 57.58
C GLN A 775 -70.64 4.64 56.78
N SER A 776 -70.71 5.86 57.34
CA SER A 776 -70.21 7.07 56.68
C SER A 776 -68.69 7.06 56.47
N GLU A 777 -67.91 6.53 57.41
CA GLU A 777 -66.47 6.35 57.25
C GLU A 777 -66.13 5.28 56.19
N LEU A 778 -66.87 4.17 56.16
CA LEU A 778 -66.68 3.11 55.17
C LEU A 778 -67.08 3.54 53.75
N GLU A 779 -68.06 4.43 53.62
CA GLU A 779 -68.45 5.04 52.34
C GLU A 779 -67.38 6.02 51.84
N LYS A 780 -66.83 6.88 52.70
CA LYS A 780 -65.67 7.76 52.38
C LYS A 780 -64.41 6.96 52.05
N ALA A 781 -64.15 5.84 52.73
CA ALA A 781 -63.05 4.95 52.42
C ALA A 781 -63.22 4.30 51.03
N ASN A 782 -64.45 3.95 50.64
CA ASN A 782 -64.74 3.43 49.30
C ASN A 782 -64.66 4.49 48.20
N GLU A 783 -65.08 5.74 48.46
CA GLU A 783 -64.91 6.84 47.50
C GLU A 783 -63.44 7.17 47.27
N THR A 784 -62.65 7.31 48.33
CA THR A 784 -61.19 7.55 48.22
C THR A 784 -60.45 6.37 47.57
N ALA A 785 -60.84 5.12 47.84
CA ALA A 785 -60.30 3.95 47.13
C ALA A 785 -60.60 4.00 45.62
N LYS A 786 -61.84 4.33 45.22
CA LYS A 786 -62.22 4.50 43.80
C LYS A 786 -61.49 5.66 43.13
N GLU A 787 -61.23 6.75 43.86
CA GLU A 787 -60.50 7.90 43.33
C GLU A 787 -59.00 7.57 43.11
N VAL A 788 -58.39 6.80 44.01
CA VAL A 788 -57.03 6.25 43.83
C VAL A 788 -56.97 5.25 42.68
N GLU A 789 -57.96 4.37 42.53
CA GLU A 789 -58.06 3.40 41.43
C GLU A 789 -58.23 4.12 40.07
N ASN A 790 -59.07 5.14 40.01
CA ASN A 790 -59.23 5.95 38.79
C ASN A 790 -57.95 6.72 38.42
N ASN A 791 -57.24 7.29 39.40
CA ASN A 791 -55.95 7.94 39.17
C ASN A 791 -54.88 6.94 38.69
N HIS A 792 -54.79 5.75 39.28
CA HIS A 792 -53.88 4.70 38.79
C HIS A 792 -54.24 4.26 37.37
N ASN A 793 -55.52 4.07 37.07
CA ASN A 793 -55.97 3.70 35.72
C ASN A 793 -55.72 4.82 34.69
N GLN A 794 -55.78 6.10 35.08
CA GLN A 794 -55.34 7.21 34.21
C GLN A 794 -53.83 7.19 33.99
N GLN A 795 -53.02 7.03 35.05
CA GLN A 795 -51.55 6.92 34.91
C GLN A 795 -51.12 5.74 34.05
N ILE A 796 -51.75 4.56 34.22
CA ILE A 796 -51.47 3.37 33.40
C ILE A 796 -51.79 3.65 31.93
N LYS A 797 -52.94 4.26 31.61
CA LYS A 797 -53.28 4.66 30.24
C LYS A 797 -52.29 5.67 29.67
N GLN A 798 -51.82 6.61 30.47
CA GLN A 798 -50.87 7.63 30.04
C GLN A 798 -49.48 7.04 29.77
N ILE A 799 -48.99 6.16 30.66
CA ILE A 799 -47.75 5.39 30.45
C ILE A 799 -47.86 4.49 29.22
N GLN A 800 -49.00 3.81 29.01
CA GLN A 800 -49.23 3.01 27.81
C GLN A 800 -49.20 3.86 26.53
N GLN A 801 -49.84 5.05 26.56
CA GLN A 801 -49.84 5.98 25.43
C GLN A 801 -48.44 6.52 25.15
N ASP A 802 -47.67 6.87 26.18
CA ASP A 802 -46.29 7.35 26.05
C ASP A 802 -45.35 6.26 25.51
N VAL A 803 -45.49 5.02 25.98
CA VAL A 803 -44.76 3.86 25.42
C VAL A 803 -45.13 3.63 23.95
N LEU A 804 -46.42 3.76 23.58
CA LEU A 804 -46.85 3.64 22.18
C LEU A 804 -46.26 4.76 21.30
N ASN A 805 -46.25 5.99 21.80
CA ASN A 805 -45.72 7.15 21.10
C ASN A 805 -44.19 7.04 20.92
N ASN A 806 -43.46 6.64 21.97
CA ASN A 806 -42.00 6.52 21.93
C ASN A 806 -41.56 5.35 21.04
N SER A 807 -42.21 4.19 21.16
CA SER A 807 -41.94 3.03 20.29
C SER A 807 -42.31 3.32 18.83
N GLY A 808 -43.43 3.98 18.57
CA GLY A 808 -43.82 4.44 17.23
C GLY A 808 -42.83 5.45 16.63
N GLY A 809 -42.23 6.32 17.45
CA GLY A 809 -41.15 7.22 17.04
C GLY A 809 -39.87 6.46 16.65
N ILE A 810 -39.44 5.50 17.48
CA ILE A 810 -38.27 4.66 17.22
C ILE A 810 -38.47 3.79 15.97
N ILE A 811 -39.66 3.23 15.76
CA ILE A 811 -39.99 2.44 14.57
C ILE A 811 -39.87 3.32 13.32
N LYS A 812 -40.54 4.49 13.28
CA LYS A 812 -40.43 5.44 12.16
C LYS A 812 -38.99 5.88 11.88
N GLN A 813 -38.18 6.07 12.92
CA GLN A 813 -36.76 6.42 12.77
C GLN A 813 -35.94 5.26 12.18
N LYS A 814 -36.23 4.01 12.57
CA LYS A 814 -35.60 2.82 11.98
C LYS A 814 -36.07 2.57 10.54
N ASP A 815 -37.35 2.73 10.24
CA ASP A 815 -37.89 2.59 8.89
C ASP A 815 -37.26 3.62 7.93
N ALA A 816 -37.19 4.89 8.35
CA ALA A 816 -36.49 5.93 7.59
C ALA A 816 -35.00 5.60 7.37
N ARG A 817 -34.33 4.99 8.36
CA ARG A 817 -32.93 4.56 8.22
C ARG A 817 -32.77 3.32 7.34
N ILE A 818 -33.72 2.39 7.36
CA ILE A 818 -33.76 1.25 6.43
C ILE A 818 -33.92 1.77 5.00
N GLN A 819 -34.86 2.67 4.75
CA GLN A 819 -35.10 3.28 3.43
C GLN A 819 -33.88 4.06 2.91
N ASP A 820 -33.19 4.80 3.77
CA ASP A 820 -31.92 5.48 3.45
C ASP A 820 -30.80 4.47 3.10
N LEU A 821 -30.66 3.39 3.88
CA LEU A 821 -29.69 2.32 3.59
C LEU A 821 -30.02 1.55 2.30
N GLU A 822 -31.29 1.26 2.02
CA GLU A 822 -31.76 0.68 0.75
C GLU A 822 -31.43 1.59 -0.43
N THR A 823 -31.66 2.90 -0.29
CA THR A 823 -31.32 3.90 -1.31
C THR A 823 -29.81 3.95 -1.57
N GLN A 824 -28.99 3.91 -0.51
CA GLN A 824 -27.52 3.84 -0.62
C GLN A 824 -27.07 2.52 -1.27
N LEU A 825 -27.71 1.39 -0.96
CA LEU A 825 -27.40 0.09 -1.53
C LEU A 825 -27.75 0.02 -3.03
N VAL A 826 -28.88 0.61 -3.45
CA VAL A 826 -29.23 0.79 -4.86
C VAL A 826 -28.23 1.69 -5.59
N GLN A 827 -27.81 2.81 -4.98
CA GLN A 827 -26.79 3.69 -5.56
C GLN A 827 -25.43 2.98 -5.70
N ALA A 828 -24.99 2.26 -4.67
CA ALA A 828 -23.76 1.47 -4.71
C ALA A 828 -23.81 0.37 -5.77
N THR A 829 -24.94 -0.34 -5.88
CA THR A 829 -25.15 -1.38 -6.91
C THR A 829 -25.11 -0.79 -8.32
N LYS A 830 -25.71 0.39 -8.52
CA LYS A 830 -25.65 1.11 -9.80
C LYS A 830 -24.23 1.57 -10.13
N ALA A 831 -23.49 2.08 -9.16
CA ALA A 831 -22.08 2.49 -9.34
C ALA A 831 -21.16 1.29 -9.65
N LEU A 832 -21.40 0.14 -9.01
CA LEU A 832 -20.64 -1.09 -9.24
C LEU A 832 -20.98 -1.69 -10.64
N SER A 833 -22.22 -1.56 -11.10
CA SER A 833 -22.64 -1.89 -12.46
C SER A 833 -21.93 -1.02 -13.51
N THR A 834 -21.89 0.31 -13.34
CA THR A 834 -21.13 1.17 -14.27
C THR A 834 -19.64 0.90 -14.21
N GLN A 835 -19.03 0.69 -13.04
CA GLN A 835 -17.62 0.33 -12.93
C GLN A 835 -17.29 -0.99 -13.63
N LYS A 836 -18.18 -2.00 -13.58
CA LYS A 836 -18.01 -3.25 -14.34
C LYS A 836 -18.03 -3.00 -15.85
N SER A 837 -18.99 -2.23 -16.35
CA SER A 837 -19.08 -1.88 -17.77
C SER A 837 -17.84 -1.11 -18.25
N THR A 838 -17.35 -0.15 -17.46
CA THR A 838 -16.09 0.57 -17.78
C THR A 838 -14.86 -0.35 -17.69
N LEU A 839 -14.85 -1.34 -16.79
CA LEU A 839 -13.77 -2.33 -16.72
C LEU A 839 -13.77 -3.23 -17.96
N GLU A 840 -14.93 -3.68 -18.42
CA GLU A 840 -15.08 -4.48 -19.64
C GLU A 840 -14.65 -3.70 -20.89
N GLU A 841 -15.05 -2.42 -21.00
CA GLU A 841 -14.60 -1.51 -22.05
C GLU A 841 -13.07 -1.31 -22.04
N LYS A 842 -12.47 -1.11 -20.85
CA LYS A 842 -11.02 -0.95 -20.72
C LYS A 842 -10.23 -2.25 -20.93
N LEU A 843 -10.83 -3.41 -20.67
CA LEU A 843 -10.23 -4.70 -21.02
C LEU A 843 -10.23 -4.92 -22.53
N ALA A 844 -11.32 -4.57 -23.22
CA ALA A 844 -11.39 -4.61 -24.68
C ALA A 844 -10.36 -3.67 -25.34
N GLU A 845 -10.25 -2.43 -24.88
CA GLU A 845 -9.22 -1.47 -25.34
C GLU A 845 -7.79 -1.99 -25.10
N VAL A 846 -7.54 -2.63 -23.96
CA VAL A 846 -6.23 -3.25 -23.66
C VAL A 846 -5.92 -4.43 -24.57
N ASP A 847 -6.91 -5.22 -24.99
CA ASP A 847 -6.71 -6.33 -25.92
C ASP A 847 -6.54 -5.83 -27.38
N GLU A 848 -7.29 -4.81 -27.81
CA GLU A 848 -7.10 -4.15 -29.11
C GLU A 848 -5.69 -3.51 -29.23
N LEU A 849 -5.23 -2.82 -28.18
CA LEU A 849 -3.87 -2.27 -28.11
C LEU A 849 -2.77 -3.35 -28.13
N LYS A 850 -3.02 -4.56 -27.60
CA LYS A 850 -2.07 -5.68 -27.73
C LYS A 850 -2.00 -6.19 -29.16
N GLU A 851 -3.13 -6.32 -29.85
CA GLU A 851 -3.16 -6.73 -31.26
C GLU A 851 -2.44 -5.70 -32.15
N GLU A 852 -2.67 -4.40 -31.93
CA GLU A 852 -1.98 -3.34 -32.66
C GLU A 852 -0.46 -3.30 -32.36
N LEU A 853 -0.06 -3.56 -31.11
CA LEU A 853 1.35 -3.67 -30.73
C LEU A 853 2.04 -4.87 -31.41
N GLU A 854 1.44 -6.07 -31.37
CA GLU A 854 2.01 -7.26 -32.02
C GLU A 854 2.02 -7.14 -33.55
N LYS A 855 1.02 -6.47 -34.15
CA LYS A 855 1.03 -6.12 -35.57
C LYS A 855 2.19 -5.18 -35.90
N THR A 856 2.34 -4.08 -35.16
CA THR A 856 3.41 -3.09 -35.36
C THR A 856 4.81 -3.71 -35.18
N LYS A 857 4.95 -4.60 -34.19
CA LYS A 857 6.17 -5.39 -33.95
C LYS A 857 6.47 -6.36 -35.09
N LYS A 858 5.45 -7.04 -35.63
CA LYS A 858 5.58 -7.93 -36.80
C LYS A 858 5.99 -7.15 -38.05
N ASP A 859 5.37 -6.00 -38.29
CA ASP A 859 5.68 -5.12 -39.42
C ASP A 859 7.10 -4.55 -39.29
N SER A 860 7.50 -4.09 -38.10
CA SER A 860 8.88 -3.65 -37.82
C SER A 860 9.93 -4.76 -38.03
N VAL A 861 9.65 -5.99 -37.60
CA VAL A 861 10.52 -7.14 -37.86
C VAL A 861 10.62 -7.45 -39.36
N ALA A 862 9.52 -7.33 -40.12
CA ALA A 862 9.52 -7.49 -41.57
C ALA A 862 10.38 -6.40 -42.26
N THR A 863 10.25 -5.14 -41.85
CA THR A 863 11.08 -4.03 -42.35
C THR A 863 12.57 -4.28 -42.08
N ILE A 864 12.93 -4.67 -40.85
CA ILE A 864 14.33 -4.98 -40.48
C ILE A 864 14.87 -6.17 -41.30
N GLN A 865 14.05 -7.18 -41.60
CA GLN A 865 14.45 -8.29 -42.46
C GLN A 865 14.68 -7.85 -43.92
N LEU A 866 13.82 -6.98 -44.46
CA LEU A 866 13.98 -6.40 -45.80
C LEU A 866 15.23 -5.50 -45.90
N GLU A 867 15.45 -4.63 -44.91
CA GLU A 867 16.66 -3.80 -44.82
C GLU A 867 17.93 -4.64 -44.72
N LYS A 868 17.92 -5.70 -43.90
CA LYS A 868 19.03 -6.65 -43.81
C LYS A 868 19.29 -7.36 -45.14
N ALA A 869 18.25 -7.77 -45.87
CA ALA A 869 18.39 -8.41 -47.18
C ALA A 869 18.96 -7.44 -48.22
N ALA A 870 18.47 -6.19 -48.26
CA ALA A 870 18.99 -5.14 -49.15
C ALA A 870 20.45 -4.78 -48.84
N LEU A 871 20.82 -4.74 -47.55
CA LEU A 871 22.19 -4.51 -47.12
C LEU A 871 23.14 -5.65 -47.52
N ILE A 872 22.69 -6.91 -47.42
CA ILE A 872 23.43 -8.09 -47.88
C ILE A 872 23.65 -8.02 -49.39
N ASP A 873 22.61 -7.79 -50.20
CA ASP A 873 22.73 -7.66 -51.66
C ASP A 873 23.66 -6.49 -52.06
N SER A 874 23.62 -5.36 -51.33
CA SER A 874 24.57 -4.25 -51.52
C SER A 874 26.03 -4.66 -51.26
N TYR A 875 26.31 -5.34 -50.15
CA TYR A 875 27.65 -5.86 -49.87
C TYR A 875 28.09 -6.94 -50.85
N GLU A 876 27.20 -7.82 -51.30
CA GLU A 876 27.52 -8.83 -52.32
C GLU A 876 27.80 -8.22 -53.69
N LYS A 877 27.11 -7.13 -54.07
CA LYS A 877 27.40 -6.35 -55.27
C LYS A 877 28.76 -5.66 -55.16
N ALA A 878 29.07 -5.04 -54.02
CA ALA A 878 30.38 -4.43 -53.78
C ALA A 878 31.52 -5.47 -53.81
N LEU A 879 31.32 -6.66 -53.22
CA LEU A 879 32.27 -7.77 -53.26
C LEU A 879 32.43 -8.35 -54.67
N ARG A 880 31.36 -8.40 -55.47
CA ARG A 880 31.44 -8.80 -56.89
C ARG A 880 32.27 -7.80 -57.71
N ALA A 881 31.98 -6.49 -57.58
CA ALA A 881 32.74 -5.45 -58.26
C ALA A 881 34.22 -5.43 -57.85
N LEU A 882 34.52 -5.64 -56.56
CA LEU A 882 35.91 -5.71 -56.08
C LEU A 882 36.64 -6.95 -56.63
N LYS A 883 35.98 -8.11 -56.72
CA LYS A 883 36.53 -9.31 -57.37
C LYS A 883 36.80 -9.08 -58.85
N GLU A 884 35.86 -8.49 -59.57
CA GLU A 884 36.00 -8.16 -60.99
C GLU A 884 37.16 -7.18 -61.23
N GLN A 885 37.33 -6.18 -60.36
CA GLN A 885 38.49 -5.29 -60.39
C GLN A 885 39.81 -6.02 -60.10
N CYS A 886 39.85 -6.93 -59.12
CA CYS A 886 41.03 -7.76 -58.86
C CYS A 886 41.38 -8.68 -60.04
N ASP A 887 40.38 -9.27 -60.69
CA ASP A 887 40.59 -10.10 -61.89
C ASP A 887 41.03 -9.27 -63.10
N LEU A 888 40.55 -8.02 -63.23
CA LEU A 888 41.04 -7.07 -64.24
C LEU A 888 42.50 -6.69 -63.97
N HIS A 889 42.85 -6.26 -62.76
CA HIS A 889 44.23 -5.95 -62.39
C HIS A 889 45.16 -7.16 -62.58
N ARG A 890 44.67 -8.39 -62.34
CA ARG A 890 45.42 -9.61 -62.61
C ARG A 890 45.70 -9.78 -64.10
N LYS A 891 44.71 -9.61 -64.97
CA LYS A 891 44.88 -9.63 -66.43
C LYS A 891 45.83 -8.53 -66.90
N ASP A 892 45.75 -7.34 -66.32
CA ASP A 892 46.66 -6.23 -66.64
C ASP A 892 48.11 -6.60 -66.29
N VAL A 893 48.36 -7.15 -65.09
CA VAL A 893 49.67 -7.65 -64.67
C VAL A 893 50.17 -8.79 -65.57
N GLU A 894 49.31 -9.73 -65.94
CA GLU A 894 49.64 -10.81 -66.89
C GLU A 894 50.04 -10.23 -68.26
N SER A 895 49.29 -9.25 -68.79
CA SER A 895 49.58 -8.57 -70.06
C SER A 895 50.85 -7.70 -70.02
N LEU A 896 51.12 -7.04 -68.88
CA LEU A 896 52.33 -6.25 -68.67
C LEU A 896 53.56 -7.16 -68.56
N SER A 897 53.43 -8.31 -67.90
CA SER A 897 54.47 -9.35 -67.85
C SER A 897 54.78 -9.90 -69.24
N GLU A 898 53.75 -10.15 -70.05
CA GLU A 898 53.93 -10.60 -71.44
C GLU A 898 54.61 -9.53 -72.30
N ARG A 899 54.16 -8.27 -72.26
CA ARG A 899 54.79 -7.14 -72.97
C ARG A 899 56.24 -6.92 -72.51
N LEU A 900 56.51 -7.05 -71.21
CA LEU A 900 57.86 -6.96 -70.65
C LEU A 900 58.76 -8.09 -71.20
N SER A 901 58.25 -9.32 -71.26
CA SER A 901 58.95 -10.47 -71.84
C SER A 901 59.28 -10.26 -73.33
N GLN A 902 58.29 -9.82 -74.12
CA GLN A 902 58.47 -9.50 -75.55
C GLN A 902 59.47 -8.36 -75.77
N ALA A 903 59.41 -7.31 -74.93
CA ALA A 903 60.37 -6.21 -74.96
C ALA A 903 61.79 -6.66 -74.59
N GLN A 904 61.95 -7.51 -73.56
CA GLN A 904 63.23 -8.10 -73.19
C GLN A 904 63.81 -9.00 -74.29
N GLU A 905 62.97 -9.79 -74.97
CA GLU A 905 63.40 -10.60 -76.12
C GLU A 905 63.85 -9.72 -77.29
N THR A 906 63.13 -8.64 -77.56
CA THR A 906 63.49 -7.64 -78.58
C THR A 906 64.82 -6.95 -78.24
N ILE A 907 65.02 -6.56 -76.98
CA ILE A 907 66.31 -6.02 -76.50
C ILE A 907 67.44 -7.02 -76.72
N LYS A 908 67.25 -8.30 -76.39
CA LYS A 908 68.24 -9.37 -76.64
C LYS A 908 68.57 -9.51 -78.12
N LYS A 909 67.56 -9.52 -79.01
CA LYS A 909 67.75 -9.56 -80.47
C LYS A 909 68.55 -8.36 -80.98
N SER A 910 68.20 -7.15 -80.53
CA SER A 910 68.93 -5.92 -80.88
C SER A 910 70.36 -5.91 -80.34
N GLN A 911 70.61 -6.42 -79.12
CA GLN A 911 71.96 -6.57 -78.58
C GLN A 911 72.82 -7.54 -79.41
N ILE A 912 72.25 -8.67 -79.84
CA ILE A 912 72.94 -9.63 -80.72
C ILE A 912 73.28 -8.97 -82.07
N SER A 913 72.34 -8.23 -82.67
CA SER A 913 72.57 -7.48 -83.91
C SER A 913 73.67 -6.41 -83.75
N ILE A 914 73.67 -5.65 -82.66
CA ILE A 914 74.74 -4.68 -82.34
C ILE A 914 76.11 -5.37 -82.20
N LEU A 915 76.17 -6.58 -81.62
CA LEU A 915 77.42 -7.35 -81.54
C LEU A 915 77.88 -7.86 -82.91
N GLN A 916 76.96 -8.28 -83.79
CA GLN A 916 77.28 -8.64 -85.17
C GLN A 916 77.82 -7.44 -85.96
N LEU A 917 77.11 -6.31 -85.95
CA LEU A 917 77.55 -5.07 -86.60
C LEU A 917 78.90 -4.56 -86.06
N LYS A 918 79.17 -4.70 -84.76
CA LYS A 918 80.50 -4.40 -84.18
C LYS A 918 81.59 -5.34 -84.69
N LYS A 919 81.28 -6.62 -84.90
CA LYS A 919 82.22 -7.61 -85.46
C LYS A 919 82.50 -7.31 -86.94
N GLU A 920 81.47 -6.98 -87.72
CA GLU A 920 81.57 -6.60 -89.13
C GLU A 920 82.35 -5.28 -89.30
N ASN A 921 82.05 -4.25 -88.51
CA ASN A 921 82.79 -2.99 -88.54
C ASN A 921 84.28 -3.21 -88.17
N LYS A 922 84.57 -4.06 -87.18
CA LYS A 922 85.95 -4.44 -86.85
C LYS A 922 86.64 -5.22 -87.99
N GLN A 923 85.89 -5.97 -88.79
CA GLN A 923 86.43 -6.66 -89.97
C GLN A 923 86.69 -5.67 -91.12
N LEU A 924 85.70 -4.87 -91.49
CA LEU A 924 85.83 -3.80 -92.50
C LEU A 924 86.94 -2.79 -92.15
N SER A 925 87.14 -2.50 -90.86
CA SER A 925 88.25 -1.66 -90.40
C SER A 925 89.62 -2.30 -90.62
N ARG A 926 89.75 -3.63 -90.54
CA ARG A 926 90.99 -4.36 -90.86
C ARG A 926 91.21 -4.43 -92.36
N ASP A 927 90.15 -4.69 -93.11
CA ASP A 927 90.21 -4.78 -94.56
C ASP A 927 90.60 -3.42 -95.16
N ASN A 928 90.06 -2.32 -94.63
CA ASN A 928 90.51 -0.95 -94.97
C ASN A 928 91.98 -0.67 -94.61
N THR A 929 92.51 -1.18 -93.48
CA THR A 929 93.95 -1.03 -93.18
C THR A 929 94.81 -1.85 -94.14
N ASN A 930 94.39 -3.08 -94.47
CA ASN A 930 95.11 -3.93 -95.42
C ASN A 930 95.16 -3.29 -96.81
N ILE A 931 94.03 -2.79 -97.32
CA ILE A 931 93.95 -2.08 -98.61
C ILE A 931 94.85 -0.83 -98.60
N ARG A 932 94.90 -0.09 -97.48
CA ARG A 932 95.79 1.07 -97.34
C ARG A 932 97.26 0.68 -97.42
N ASP A 933 97.65 -0.37 -96.70
CA ASP A 933 99.01 -0.89 -96.70
C ASP A 933 99.42 -1.46 -98.09
N GLU A 934 98.47 -2.07 -98.81
CA GLU A 934 98.66 -2.51 -100.20
C GLU A 934 98.87 -1.31 -101.14
N CYS A 935 98.01 -0.29 -101.08
CA CYS A 935 98.18 0.95 -101.87
C CYS A 935 99.51 1.66 -101.57
N ASP A 936 99.91 1.74 -100.30
CA ASP A 936 101.22 2.32 -99.93
C ASP A 936 102.40 1.47 -100.42
N ARG A 937 102.24 0.14 -100.49
CA ARG A 937 103.25 -0.76 -101.09
C ARG A 937 103.33 -0.60 -102.61
N GLU A 938 102.20 -0.53 -103.30
CA GLU A 938 102.15 -0.26 -104.74
C GLU A 938 102.74 1.10 -105.10
N LYS A 939 102.43 2.13 -104.30
CA LYS A 939 103.03 3.46 -104.46
C LYS A 939 104.55 3.41 -104.35
N ARG A 940 105.10 2.78 -103.30
CA ARG A 940 106.56 2.61 -103.14
C ARG A 940 107.20 1.83 -104.28
N LEU A 941 106.53 0.79 -104.78
CA LEU A 941 106.98 0.03 -105.96
C LEU A 941 107.01 0.92 -107.21
N SER A 942 105.95 1.69 -107.45
CA SER A 942 105.85 2.63 -108.57
C SER A 942 106.92 3.72 -108.49
N ASP A 943 107.12 4.33 -107.32
CA ASP A 943 108.16 5.34 -107.06
C ASP A 943 109.56 4.76 -107.32
N THR A 944 109.82 3.51 -106.89
CA THR A 944 111.10 2.81 -107.12
C THR A 944 111.32 2.54 -108.62
N VAL A 945 110.29 2.09 -109.35
CA VAL A 945 110.35 1.87 -110.80
C VAL A 945 110.57 3.19 -111.55
N CYS A 946 109.96 4.29 -111.08
CA CYS A 946 110.17 5.62 -111.63
C CYS A 946 111.63 6.09 -111.43
N GLN A 947 112.16 5.97 -110.21
CA GLN A 947 113.57 6.27 -109.90
C GLN A 947 114.54 5.42 -110.74
N GLN A 948 114.27 4.13 -110.92
CA GLN A 948 115.09 3.26 -111.76
C GLN A 948 115.09 3.70 -113.23
N LYS A 949 113.94 4.13 -113.77
CA LYS A 949 113.85 4.70 -115.13
C LYS A 949 114.63 6.01 -115.26
N ILE A 950 114.55 6.89 -114.26
CA ILE A 950 115.31 8.15 -114.21
C ILE A 950 116.82 7.85 -114.23
N ALA A 951 117.31 7.02 -113.30
CA ALA A 951 118.72 6.66 -113.21
C ALA A 951 119.25 5.97 -114.49
N SER A 952 118.43 5.15 -115.14
CA SER A 952 118.77 4.54 -116.44
C SER A 952 118.92 5.61 -117.54
N ALA A 953 118.01 6.58 -117.60
CA ALA A 953 118.06 7.67 -118.58
C ALA A 953 119.24 8.62 -118.33
N GLU A 954 119.55 8.93 -117.07
CA GLU A 954 120.71 9.72 -116.68
C GLU A 954 122.03 9.03 -117.04
N SER A 955 122.12 7.72 -116.84
CA SER A 955 123.27 6.90 -117.25
C SER A 955 123.47 6.93 -118.78
N ASP A 956 122.39 6.74 -119.55
CA ASP A 956 122.44 6.80 -121.02
C ASP A 956 122.81 8.20 -121.56
N LEU A 957 122.31 9.27 -120.93
CA LEU A 957 122.69 10.64 -121.26
C LEU A 957 124.16 10.92 -120.93
N THR A 958 124.63 10.47 -119.76
CA THR A 958 126.03 10.60 -119.34
C THR A 958 126.97 9.87 -120.30
N LYS A 959 126.61 8.65 -120.72
CA LYS A 959 127.36 7.88 -121.71
C LYS A 959 127.43 8.60 -123.07
N LYS A 960 126.29 9.10 -123.58
CA LYS A 960 126.26 9.89 -124.83
C LYS A 960 127.10 11.17 -124.74
N PHE A 961 127.13 11.82 -123.57
CA PHE A 961 127.93 13.00 -123.33
C PHE A 961 129.45 12.70 -123.36
N THR A 962 129.90 11.65 -122.67
CA THR A 962 131.33 11.26 -122.68
C THR A 962 131.80 10.78 -124.05
N GLU A 963 130.96 10.07 -124.81
CA GLU A 963 131.22 9.72 -126.20
C GLU A 963 131.44 10.97 -127.07
N LYS A 964 130.56 11.98 -126.96
CA LYS A 964 130.70 13.26 -127.69
C LYS A 964 131.94 14.05 -127.29
N LEU A 965 132.27 14.10 -126.00
CA LEU A 965 133.49 14.75 -125.51
C LEU A 965 134.74 14.08 -126.12
N THR A 966 134.79 12.74 -126.12
CA THR A 966 135.89 11.94 -126.67
C THR A 966 136.06 12.18 -128.18
N ILE A 967 134.97 12.34 -128.93
CA ILE A 967 135.02 12.69 -130.36
C ILE A 967 135.61 14.09 -130.56
N ALA A 968 135.16 15.09 -129.79
CA ALA A 968 135.66 16.45 -129.88
C ALA A 968 137.17 16.56 -129.55
N GLU A 969 137.64 15.82 -128.54
CA GLU A 969 139.08 15.77 -128.22
C GLU A 969 139.94 15.13 -129.32
N LYS A 970 139.44 14.08 -129.98
CA LYS A 970 140.13 13.46 -131.12
C LYS A 970 140.26 14.43 -132.29
N GLU A 971 139.20 15.15 -132.63
CA GLU A 971 139.24 16.12 -133.73
C GLU A 971 140.12 17.34 -133.38
N ARG A 972 140.10 17.81 -132.12
CA ARG A 972 141.03 18.84 -131.63
C ARG A 972 142.49 18.45 -131.82
N LYS A 973 142.85 17.21 -131.45
CA LYS A 973 144.22 16.67 -131.65
C LYS A 973 144.57 16.59 -133.13
N ARG A 974 143.66 16.11 -133.98
CA ARG A 974 143.84 16.04 -135.44
C ARG A 974 144.13 17.41 -136.06
N LEU A 975 143.37 18.46 -135.70
CA LEU A 975 143.58 19.81 -136.20
C LEU A 975 144.94 20.39 -135.79
N ILE A 976 145.37 20.18 -134.54
CA ILE A 976 146.70 20.61 -134.06
C ILE A 976 147.81 19.92 -134.86
N THR A 977 147.71 18.60 -135.08
CA THR A 977 148.68 17.85 -135.90
C THR A 977 148.74 18.34 -137.34
N TYR A 978 147.59 18.66 -137.95
CA TYR A 978 147.53 19.19 -139.31
C TYR A 978 148.24 20.54 -139.43
N ILE A 979 147.90 21.51 -138.58
CA ILE A 979 148.51 22.86 -138.59
C ILE A 979 150.03 22.80 -138.42
N LEU A 980 150.52 21.94 -137.53
CA LEU A 980 151.96 21.76 -137.31
C LEU A 980 152.69 21.05 -138.44
N THR A 981 152.00 20.24 -139.24
CA THR A 981 152.57 19.60 -140.43
C THR A 981 152.84 20.64 -141.52
N GLU A 982 151.88 21.54 -141.76
CA GLU A 982 151.98 22.62 -142.75
C GLU A 982 153.02 23.71 -142.38
N LEU A 983 153.18 24.02 -141.08
CA LEU A 983 154.14 25.04 -140.63
C LEU A 983 155.59 24.52 -140.45
N ARG A 984 155.81 23.21 -140.66
CA ARG A 984 157.12 22.56 -140.51
C ARG A 984 158.23 23.11 -141.43
N PRO A 985 157.99 23.55 -142.68
CA PRO A 985 159.05 24.16 -143.51
C PRO A 985 159.56 25.52 -142.98
N PHE A 986 158.79 26.16 -142.10
CA PHE A 986 159.07 27.52 -141.61
C PHE A 986 159.56 27.56 -140.15
N SER A 987 159.74 26.41 -139.50
CA SER A 987 160.24 26.31 -138.13
C SER A 987 160.87 24.94 -137.84
N ASP A 988 162.03 24.95 -137.17
CA ASP A 988 162.68 23.74 -136.65
C ASP A 988 161.90 23.19 -135.44
N CYS A 989 160.73 22.62 -135.70
CA CYS A 989 159.85 22.10 -134.67
C CYS A 989 160.32 20.70 -134.21
N PRO A 990 160.67 20.50 -132.91
CA PRO A 990 161.14 19.22 -132.40
C PRO A 990 160.03 18.15 -132.44
N SER A 991 160.42 16.88 -132.49
CA SER A 991 159.54 15.74 -132.79
C SER A 991 158.49 15.38 -131.72
N THR A 992 158.42 16.11 -130.60
CA THR A 992 157.42 15.95 -129.54
C THR A 992 156.47 17.14 -129.51
N ILE A 993 155.26 16.94 -130.03
CA ILE A 993 154.25 17.98 -130.24
C ILE A 993 153.33 18.11 -129.02
N ASP A 994 153.31 19.29 -128.39
CA ASP A 994 152.33 19.70 -127.38
C ASP A 994 151.61 21.00 -127.78
N GLU A 995 150.52 21.36 -127.08
CA GLU A 995 149.73 22.55 -127.45
C GLU A 995 150.53 23.86 -127.29
N LYS A 996 151.56 23.87 -126.44
CA LYS A 996 152.46 25.02 -126.27
C LYS A 996 153.41 25.17 -127.45
N THR A 997 154.03 24.09 -127.94
CA THR A 997 154.86 24.08 -129.15
C THR A 997 154.03 24.44 -130.38
N ALA A 998 152.79 23.94 -130.49
CA ALA A 998 151.85 24.36 -131.55
C ALA A 998 151.66 25.89 -131.59
N ARG A 999 151.37 26.52 -130.44
CA ARG A 999 151.25 27.99 -130.35
C ARG A 999 152.56 28.72 -130.60
N ALA A 1000 153.69 28.18 -130.13
CA ALA A 1000 155.01 28.77 -130.32
C ALA A 1000 155.42 28.79 -131.80
N THR A 1001 155.21 27.69 -132.52
CA THR A 1001 155.43 27.59 -133.98
C THR A 1001 154.57 28.61 -134.74
N ILE A 1002 153.26 28.69 -134.45
CA ILE A 1002 152.37 29.67 -135.10
C ILE A 1002 152.84 31.11 -134.84
N MET A 1003 153.30 31.43 -133.63
CA MET A 1003 153.88 32.73 -133.29
C MET A 1003 155.19 33.00 -134.06
N GLN A 1004 156.11 32.04 -134.14
CA GLN A 1004 157.35 32.19 -134.92
C GLN A 1004 157.09 32.41 -136.42
N SER A 1005 156.16 31.66 -137.03
CA SER A 1005 155.79 31.86 -138.44
C SER A 1005 155.18 33.24 -138.68
N LYS A 1006 154.36 33.75 -137.74
CA LYS A 1006 153.82 35.13 -137.79
C LYS A 1006 154.92 36.19 -137.70
N ASP A 1007 155.92 35.99 -136.85
CA ASP A 1007 157.04 36.92 -136.69
C ASP A 1007 157.98 36.91 -137.90
N LEU A 1008 158.22 35.74 -138.52
CA LEU A 1008 158.96 35.62 -139.78
C LEU A 1008 158.24 36.33 -140.93
N LEU A 1009 156.93 36.11 -141.08
CA LEU A 1009 156.12 36.81 -142.08
C LEU A 1009 156.19 38.34 -141.89
N SER A 1010 156.12 38.79 -140.63
CA SER A 1010 156.23 40.20 -140.26
C SER A 1010 157.61 40.79 -140.55
N LYS A 1011 158.69 40.00 -140.47
CA LYS A 1011 160.05 40.42 -140.90
C LYS A 1011 160.16 40.53 -142.41
N LEU A 1012 159.62 39.58 -143.17
CA LEU A 1012 159.61 39.60 -144.64
C LEU A 1012 158.87 40.83 -145.18
N VAL A 1013 157.68 41.14 -144.65
CA VAL A 1013 156.92 42.34 -145.03
C VAL A 1013 157.68 43.64 -144.71
N LYS A 1014 158.40 43.70 -143.59
CA LYS A 1014 159.28 44.84 -143.26
C LYS A 1014 160.49 44.94 -144.17
N SER A 1015 161.07 43.82 -144.59
CA SER A 1015 162.17 43.77 -145.56
C SER A 1015 161.73 44.31 -146.92
N ASP A 1016 160.62 43.80 -147.46
CA ASP A 1016 160.07 44.25 -148.76
C ASP A 1016 159.75 45.76 -148.75
N SER A 1017 159.06 46.25 -147.72
CA SER A 1017 158.74 47.67 -147.55
C SER A 1017 159.94 48.57 -147.17
N SER A 1018 161.11 47.98 -146.89
CA SER A 1018 162.39 48.69 -146.82
C SER A 1018 163.08 48.72 -148.18
N ILE A 1019 163.08 47.61 -148.93
CA ILE A 1019 163.64 47.54 -150.29
C ILE A 1019 162.89 48.51 -151.21
N ARG A 1020 161.55 48.48 -151.23
CA ARG A 1020 160.70 49.42 -152.00
C ARG A 1020 161.06 50.89 -151.78
N ARG A 1021 161.42 51.27 -150.55
CA ARG A 1021 161.81 52.66 -150.21
C ARG A 1021 163.20 53.04 -150.72
N ILE A 1022 164.14 52.09 -150.80
CA ILE A 1022 165.51 52.34 -151.28
C ILE A 1022 165.52 52.60 -152.79
N VAL A 1023 164.67 51.92 -153.55
CA VAL A 1023 164.56 52.05 -155.01
C VAL A 1023 163.44 53.00 -155.48
N PHE A 1024 162.89 53.81 -154.57
CA PHE A 1024 161.81 54.77 -154.86
C PHE A 1024 160.61 54.17 -155.64
N ALA A 1025 160.26 52.92 -155.32
CA ALA A 1025 159.13 52.22 -155.94
C ALA A 1025 157.82 52.98 -155.70
N SER A 1026 157.00 53.16 -156.75
CA SER A 1026 155.61 53.59 -156.54
C SER A 1026 154.76 52.45 -155.95
N ASP A 1027 153.63 52.79 -155.32
CA ASP A 1027 152.67 51.79 -154.82
C ASP A 1027 152.07 50.90 -155.93
N SER A 1028 152.13 51.36 -157.20
CA SER A 1028 151.67 50.64 -158.37
C SER A 1028 152.75 49.80 -159.07
N GLN A 1029 153.96 49.73 -158.51
CA GLN A 1029 155.11 49.02 -159.07
C GLN A 1029 155.52 47.85 -158.17
N THR A 1030 155.96 46.73 -158.75
CA THR A 1030 156.50 45.63 -157.95
C THR A 1030 157.90 45.96 -157.43
N THR A 1031 158.28 45.35 -156.30
CA THR A 1031 159.62 45.54 -155.71
C THR A 1031 160.72 45.17 -156.69
N GLU A 1032 160.49 44.14 -157.53
CA GLU A 1032 161.40 43.67 -158.56
C GLU A 1032 161.52 44.67 -159.73
N GLU A 1033 160.41 45.23 -160.23
CA GLU A 1033 160.44 46.27 -161.28
C GLU A 1033 161.13 47.56 -160.85
N ALA A 1034 160.95 47.98 -159.59
CA ALA A 1034 161.58 49.19 -159.09
C ALA A 1034 163.11 49.02 -158.94
N VAL A 1035 163.55 47.83 -158.49
CA VAL A 1035 164.98 47.47 -158.49
C VAL A 1035 165.53 47.46 -159.92
N ALA A 1036 164.79 46.93 -160.89
CA ALA A 1036 165.20 46.91 -162.29
C ALA A 1036 165.37 48.34 -162.88
N GLN A 1037 164.44 49.26 -162.60
CA GLN A 1037 164.56 50.66 -163.06
C GLN A 1037 165.71 51.42 -162.38
N ALA A 1038 165.96 51.18 -161.09
CA ALA A 1038 167.05 51.84 -160.36
C ALA A 1038 168.45 51.47 -160.93
N VAL A 1039 168.61 50.24 -161.43
CA VAL A 1039 169.85 49.79 -162.09
C VAL A 1039 170.00 50.39 -163.49
N LEU A 1040 168.90 50.52 -164.24
CA LEU A 1040 168.91 51.06 -165.61
C LEU A 1040 169.24 52.55 -165.70
N ASN A 1041 168.93 53.35 -164.67
CA ASN A 1041 169.20 54.80 -164.66
C ASN A 1041 170.64 55.18 -164.26
N SER A 1042 171.58 54.23 -164.21
CA SER A 1042 172.98 54.46 -163.76
C SER A 1042 174.05 54.48 -164.87
N GLN A 1043 173.65 54.57 -166.15
CA GLN A 1043 174.53 54.79 -167.31
C GLN A 1043 173.94 55.79 -168.29
#